data_AF-A0A8T0DBH9-F1
#
_entry.id   AF-A0A8T0DBH9-F1
#
_cell.length_a   1.000
_cell.length_b   1.000
_cell.length_c   1.000
_cell.angle_alpha   90.00
_cell.angle_beta   90.00
_cell.angle_gamma   90.00
#
_symmetry.space_group_name_H-M   'P 1'
#
loop_
_entity.id
_entity.type
_entity.pdbx_description
1 polymer ?
#
loop_
_entity_poly.entity_id
_entity_poly.type
_entity_poly.pdbx_seq_one_letter_code
_entity_poly.pdbx_strand_id
1 'polypeptide(L)'
;MRAVFAVHPDRILKMSSKTTASQGEFPQNEEDLVVSSDGFKRAVSDTSNNAAVDDVDDQYILDRVQDLTEQLIKFRRQKAEEEDEKLQQNAQNNDIEGEVIRFIDELLENRQSLTDLTGLRSSSRLRSHLEMLNTFSPTSKCVKRLQEFLMEDLQHQISASQRLEDCIQEAATGLSSVCADYPISLAQRPDDLICTIRRLAQIGMTVQADRERIKNLLKEAEIQSGKESERVRQSFRGEIERKIEEALIKNNEEHAEKLRQTVNQVAQIENDRHEQIITVKQAIIEELENKLRETRQMMAERQATHDAQMQEILEKANGAEEVKLREEMKDKQLAELHQQVNELKGEILKTKEDTELACEKRWANEVDSHREQAKQHARTICVMEERLIKLVKQTKESKAEVQRLSRQNCELQSEHKLLEGRLSEAQRRLTATRKTTTASSDDRSDKCNNQPHRSSDDCRNEVLRNEVAGLRALLTERNITIDTLRADLKDTRAQLSDLRGELTEAQKEEIESALEFGKRTSSELAITRAKLSHLTDIVEGLRGEVNQKDEALKKQLSISNELRECLTQREEEITRLHDCLKQESGKHVQELTQFQSVSKLTEELAVIGGECRGERHLEVISKQREALSQLRQRLRDHTTGGDAGAGEAYDHNRQLASLRREVAELRSQNLMSEVFPRLSPNRVLALDVGSSVSDEGHRAGDITGMEKSGLRNAMDALQASEESYLDLVRSIALHLELGTLPGQRSLVLVPSIEREAVRRERRQTVELLTQRIAVLREQVERKDHLLSNYDRDMGKLRQAEALTEAKSEQLDNIIAKLRSKENEIQLLRQALDRTHQELTNEKRIASAIKKTKGSTTIYSSPATGNIERRKEHHCPIEDQTGKEQKRKQDTKEAIKRKNYEIKTLKNELTNREHKLNQVTNKMHQMRTVMGLTSELS
;
A
#
# COMPACT_ATOMS: atom_id res chain seq x y z
N MET A 1 -72.54 17.86 -12.52
CA MET A 1 -72.79 18.88 -11.42
C MET A 1 -72.64 20.30 -11.98
N ARG A 2 -73.81 20.71 -12.61
CA ARG A 2 -74.64 21.93 -12.49
C ARG A 2 -74.90 22.49 -13.90
N ALA A 3 -76.00 22.02 -14.57
CA ALA A 3 -76.92 22.58 -15.59
C ALA A 3 -78.07 23.34 -14.91
N VAL A 4 -77.99 24.76 -14.94
CA VAL A 4 -79.22 25.57 -15.06
C VAL A 4 -78.82 26.98 -15.53
N PHE A 5 -79.14 27.40 -16.76
CA PHE A 5 -80.08 28.48 -17.15
C PHE A 5 -79.72 28.98 -18.55
N ALA A 6 -80.45 28.55 -19.63
CA ALA A 6 -80.79 29.69 -20.55
C ALA A 6 -81.93 29.27 -21.48
N VAL A 7 -83.19 29.58 -21.11
CA VAL A 7 -84.46 30.03 -21.71
C VAL A 7 -84.20 31.15 -22.73
N HIS A 8 -84.39 30.79 -24.04
CA HIS A 8 -84.94 31.13 -25.36
C HIS A 8 -85.62 32.50 -25.37
N PRO A 9 -85.69 33.14 -26.64
CA PRO A 9 -86.81 32.87 -27.55
C PRO A 9 -86.47 33.26 -29.00
N ASP A 10 -86.44 32.23 -29.88
CA ASP A 10 -86.65 32.34 -31.35
C ASP A 10 -87.85 31.47 -31.74
N ARG A 11 -89.06 32.10 -31.84
CA ARG A 11 -90.02 31.53 -32.81
C ARG A 11 -90.99 32.62 -33.27
N ILE A 12 -90.75 33.11 -34.54
CA ILE A 12 -91.92 33.35 -35.42
C ILE A 12 -91.39 33.65 -36.83
N LEU A 13 -91.57 32.69 -37.82
CA LEU A 13 -92.43 32.84 -39.02
C LEU A 13 -91.78 32.09 -40.19
N LYS A 14 -92.38 30.95 -40.54
CA LYS A 14 -92.56 30.67 -41.99
C LYS A 14 -93.69 29.65 -42.17
N MET A 15 -94.84 30.20 -42.54
CA MET A 15 -95.41 29.42 -43.68
C MET A 15 -96.76 30.02 -44.07
N SER A 16 -96.82 30.79 -45.21
CA SER A 16 -97.81 30.96 -46.29
C SER A 16 -97.74 29.79 -47.29
N SER A 17 -98.89 29.13 -47.60
CA SER A 17 -99.93 29.20 -48.65
C SER A 17 -100.20 27.79 -49.19
N LYS A 18 -101.45 27.39 -49.10
CA LYS A 18 -102.18 26.88 -50.30
C LYS A 18 -103.58 26.41 -49.88
N THR A 19 -104.70 27.09 -50.26
CA THR A 19 -106.04 27.03 -50.89
C THR A 19 -106.28 25.66 -51.55
N THR A 20 -107.40 24.97 -51.14
CA THR A 20 -108.49 24.39 -51.95
C THR A 20 -109.47 23.65 -51.03
N ALA A 21 -110.73 24.15 -50.95
CA ALA A 21 -112.11 23.77 -51.35
C ALA A 21 -112.49 22.40 -50.77
N SER A 22 -113.46 22.38 -49.89
CA SER A 22 -114.68 21.55 -50.02
C SER A 22 -115.14 21.10 -48.62
N GLN A 23 -116.33 21.64 -48.19
CA GLN A 23 -117.66 21.06 -47.92
C GLN A 23 -117.68 20.35 -46.56
N GLY A 24 -118.33 20.97 -45.61
CA GLY A 24 -119.12 20.09 -44.71
C GLY A 24 -119.68 20.90 -43.54
N GLU A 25 -120.97 21.26 -43.57
CA GLU A 25 -122.24 20.85 -42.92
C GLU A 25 -122.04 20.66 -41.41
N PHE A 26 -122.59 21.58 -40.63
CA PHE A 26 -123.26 21.15 -39.38
C PHE A 26 -124.41 22.11 -39.06
N PRO A 27 -125.53 21.56 -38.57
CA PRO A 27 -126.96 21.65 -38.25
C PRO A 27 -127.21 22.42 -36.93
N GLN A 28 -128.16 23.38 -36.98
CA GLN A 28 -128.81 23.96 -35.78
C GLN A 28 -130.32 23.66 -35.82
N ASN A 29 -130.72 22.61 -34.99
CA ASN A 29 -132.11 22.59 -34.50
C ASN A 29 -132.13 22.44 -32.97
N GLU A 30 -132.84 23.34 -32.34
CA GLU A 30 -133.98 22.83 -31.53
C GLU A 30 -134.48 23.95 -30.61
N GLU A 31 -135.76 24.35 -30.89
CA GLU A 31 -137.14 24.04 -30.46
C GLU A 31 -137.50 24.85 -29.19
N ASP A 32 -138.57 25.63 -29.32
CA ASP A 32 -139.99 25.27 -29.11
C ASP A 32 -140.58 26.13 -27.99
N LEU A 33 -141.66 26.83 -28.36
CA LEU A 33 -143.09 26.48 -28.30
C LEU A 33 -143.80 27.36 -27.26
N VAL A 34 -144.82 28.15 -27.70
CA VAL A 34 -146.28 27.96 -27.89
C VAL A 34 -147.02 28.97 -27.02
N VAL A 35 -147.89 29.82 -27.59
CA VAL A 35 -149.33 29.80 -27.92
C VAL A 35 -150.03 30.89 -27.11
N SER A 36 -150.74 31.79 -27.80
CA SER A 36 -152.22 31.80 -27.85
C SER A 36 -152.71 33.17 -28.33
N SER A 37 -153.48 33.13 -29.45
CA SER A 37 -154.96 33.22 -29.33
C SER A 37 -155.53 33.79 -30.64
N ASP A 38 -156.14 32.98 -31.58
CA ASP A 38 -157.52 32.60 -31.96
C ASP A 38 -158.31 33.84 -32.41
N GLY A 39 -158.80 33.99 -33.66
CA GLY A 39 -160.12 33.63 -34.22
C GLY A 39 -160.91 34.88 -34.60
N PHE A 40 -161.25 35.16 -35.93
CA PHE A 40 -162.63 35.11 -36.47
C PHE A 40 -162.62 35.60 -37.93
N LYS A 41 -162.71 34.64 -39.08
CA LYS A 41 -163.69 34.04 -40.02
C LYS A 41 -164.61 35.10 -40.61
N ARG A 42 -164.68 35.40 -41.90
CA ARG A 42 -165.97 35.58 -42.63
C ARG A 42 -165.99 34.67 -43.86
N ALA A 43 -166.58 33.55 -43.70
CA ALA A 43 -167.70 32.89 -44.40
C ALA A 43 -168.92 33.80 -44.49
N VAL A 44 -169.35 34.12 -45.86
CA VAL A 44 -170.77 33.79 -46.10
C VAL A 44 -171.10 34.13 -47.57
N SER A 45 -171.40 33.19 -48.46
CA SER A 45 -172.51 32.38 -48.98
C SER A 45 -173.57 33.27 -49.64
N ASP A 46 -174.03 33.03 -50.96
CA ASP A 46 -175.10 32.17 -51.55
C ASP A 46 -175.93 32.99 -52.53
N THR A 47 -176.25 32.62 -53.75
CA THR A 47 -177.63 32.59 -54.31
C THR A 47 -177.92 31.19 -54.86
N SER A 48 -178.86 30.37 -54.22
CA SER A 48 -180.32 30.22 -54.41
C SER A 48 -180.62 29.31 -55.61
N ASN A 49 -181.43 28.15 -55.42
CA ASN A 49 -182.88 27.89 -55.28
C ASN A 49 -183.30 26.75 -56.21
N ASN A 50 -183.78 25.62 -55.56
CA ASN A 50 -185.05 24.94 -55.19
C ASN A 50 -186.06 25.00 -56.33
N ALA A 51 -186.49 23.77 -56.83
CA ALA A 51 -187.54 22.75 -56.61
C ALA A 51 -188.94 23.39 -56.72
N ALA A 52 -189.54 23.07 -57.75
CA ALA A 52 -190.72 22.34 -58.26
C ALA A 52 -191.81 22.22 -57.18
N VAL A 53 -192.90 22.99 -57.30
CA VAL A 53 -194.36 22.96 -57.59
C VAL A 53 -195.11 22.64 -56.30
N ASP A 54 -195.85 23.62 -55.57
CA ASP A 54 -197.29 23.72 -55.23
C ASP A 54 -197.49 23.56 -53.72
N ASP A 55 -197.65 24.67 -52.81
CA ASP A 55 -198.61 25.30 -51.88
C ASP A 55 -197.93 25.51 -50.51
N VAL A 56 -197.22 26.70 -50.36
CA VAL A 56 -196.24 27.40 -49.52
C VAL A 56 -196.99 28.32 -48.54
N ASP A 57 -196.33 28.13 -47.17
CA ASP A 57 -196.69 28.88 -45.96
C ASP A 57 -195.66 29.98 -45.68
N ASP A 58 -195.72 31.33 -45.93
CA ASP A 58 -195.24 32.74 -45.90
C ASP A 58 -194.52 33.06 -44.58
N GLN A 59 -194.37 32.20 -43.61
CA GLN A 59 -193.71 32.60 -42.35
C GLN A 59 -192.35 31.91 -42.22
N TYR A 60 -191.92 31.01 -42.99
CA TYR A 60 -190.62 30.32 -43.00
C TYR A 60 -189.70 30.97 -44.04
N ILE A 61 -190.00 31.84 -45.02
CA ILE A 61 -189.14 32.54 -46.01
C ILE A 61 -188.73 33.91 -45.44
N LEU A 62 -189.43 34.50 -44.53
CA LEU A 62 -189.03 35.85 -44.04
C LEU A 62 -187.96 35.73 -42.94
N ASP A 63 -187.92 34.60 -42.20
CA ASP A 63 -186.89 34.43 -41.14
C ASP A 63 -185.54 34.03 -41.75
N ARG A 64 -185.44 33.43 -42.91
CA ARG A 64 -184.15 33.08 -43.55
C ARG A 64 -183.60 34.26 -44.35
N VAL A 65 -184.31 35.25 -44.82
CA VAL A 65 -183.77 36.43 -45.54
C VAL A 65 -183.27 37.47 -44.53
N GLN A 66 -183.77 37.52 -43.33
CA GLN A 66 -183.25 38.47 -42.31
C GLN A 66 -181.92 37.98 -41.73
N ASP A 67 -181.68 36.67 -41.59
CA ASP A 67 -180.39 36.15 -41.09
C ASP A 67 -179.28 36.32 -42.14
N LEU A 68 -179.54 36.25 -43.39
CA LEU A 68 -178.46 36.42 -44.40
C LEU A 68 -178.14 37.90 -44.62
N THR A 69 -179.05 38.84 -44.35
CA THR A 69 -178.71 40.27 -44.51
C THR A 69 -177.85 40.76 -43.35
N GLU A 70 -178.03 40.23 -42.20
CA GLU A 70 -177.17 40.66 -41.06
C GLU A 70 -175.76 40.06 -41.18
N GLN A 71 -175.49 38.86 -41.77
CA GLN A 71 -174.15 38.27 -41.98
C GLN A 71 -173.41 39.00 -43.12
N LEU A 72 -174.08 39.64 -44.02
CA LEU A 72 -173.37 40.38 -45.10
C LEU A 72 -172.92 41.76 -44.60
N ILE A 73 -173.52 42.40 -43.63
CA ILE A 73 -173.05 43.72 -43.17
C ILE A 73 -171.85 43.53 -42.22
N LYS A 74 -171.76 42.45 -41.46
CA LYS A 74 -170.59 42.21 -40.58
C LYS A 74 -169.34 41.86 -41.41
N PHE A 75 -169.42 41.18 -42.48
CA PHE A 75 -168.21 40.83 -43.27
C PHE A 75 -167.72 42.04 -44.04
N ARG A 76 -168.53 43.00 -44.38
CA ARG A 76 -167.99 44.18 -45.10
C ARG A 76 -167.25 45.12 -44.14
N ARG A 77 -167.61 45.23 -42.87
CA ARG A 77 -166.86 46.08 -41.92
C ARG A 77 -165.50 45.46 -41.57
N GLN A 78 -165.40 44.07 -41.46
CA GLN A 78 -164.10 43.44 -41.16
C GLN A 78 -163.14 43.55 -42.35
N LYS A 79 -163.55 43.53 -43.54
CA LYS A 79 -162.64 43.68 -44.70
C LYS A 79 -162.17 45.13 -44.84
N ALA A 80 -162.84 46.09 -44.43
CA ALA A 80 -162.36 47.49 -44.54
C ALA A 80 -161.32 47.78 -43.45
N GLU A 81 -161.45 47.21 -42.23
CA GLU A 81 -160.43 47.48 -41.18
C GLU A 81 -159.11 46.79 -41.50
N GLU A 82 -159.17 45.57 -42.11
CA GLU A 82 -157.92 44.88 -42.48
C GLU A 82 -157.21 45.60 -43.64
N GLU A 83 -157.95 46.13 -44.55
CA GLU A 83 -157.30 46.86 -45.65
C GLU A 83 -156.71 48.20 -45.16
N ASP A 84 -157.27 48.83 -44.10
CA ASP A 84 -156.67 50.08 -43.57
C ASP A 84 -155.41 49.78 -42.76
N GLU A 85 -155.28 48.60 -42.06
CA GLU A 85 -154.05 48.26 -41.31
C GLU A 85 -152.91 47.89 -42.27
N LYS A 86 -153.24 47.26 -43.39
CA LYS A 86 -152.19 46.92 -44.39
C LYS A 86 -151.67 48.18 -45.09
N LEU A 87 -152.50 49.08 -45.25
CA LEU A 87 -152.00 50.31 -45.92
C LEU A 87 -151.11 51.13 -44.97
N GLN A 88 -151.39 51.09 -43.65
CA GLN A 88 -150.54 51.84 -42.71
C GLN A 88 -149.18 51.15 -42.52
N GLN A 89 -149.10 49.82 -42.57
CA GLN A 89 -147.81 49.11 -42.47
C GLN A 89 -146.98 49.30 -43.75
N ASN A 90 -147.64 49.33 -44.87
CA ASN A 90 -146.90 49.57 -46.12
C ASN A 90 -146.38 51.01 -46.20
N ALA A 91 -147.01 51.89 -45.58
CA ALA A 91 -146.50 53.29 -45.58
C ALA A 91 -145.29 53.44 -44.66
N GLN A 92 -145.21 52.75 -43.49
CA GLN A 92 -144.03 52.80 -42.60
C GLN A 92 -142.83 52.09 -43.25
N ASN A 93 -143.12 50.99 -43.99
CA ASN A 93 -142.00 50.27 -44.67
C ASN A 93 -141.47 51.08 -45.86
N ASN A 94 -142.33 51.78 -46.47
CA ASN A 94 -141.82 52.65 -47.56
C ASN A 94 -141.02 53.84 -47.03
N ASP A 95 -141.34 54.30 -45.83
CA ASP A 95 -140.56 55.42 -45.23
C ASP A 95 -139.17 54.94 -44.76
N ILE A 96 -139.01 53.71 -44.22
CA ILE A 96 -137.69 53.20 -43.80
C ILE A 96 -136.84 52.89 -45.04
N GLU A 97 -137.56 52.33 -46.05
CA GLU A 97 -136.81 52.04 -47.29
C GLU A 97 -136.30 53.33 -47.96
N GLY A 98 -137.10 54.32 -47.87
CA GLY A 98 -136.62 55.62 -48.40
C GLY A 98 -135.45 56.18 -47.58
N GLU A 99 -135.34 56.00 -46.32
CA GLU A 99 -134.24 56.52 -45.48
C GLU A 99 -132.97 55.69 -45.66
N VAL A 100 -133.09 54.42 -45.86
CA VAL A 100 -131.90 53.59 -46.10
C VAL A 100 -131.28 53.95 -47.45
N ILE A 101 -132.15 54.22 -48.40
CA ILE A 101 -131.60 54.57 -49.74
C ILE A 101 -130.91 55.93 -49.66
N ARG A 102 -131.43 56.84 -48.87
CA ARG A 102 -130.75 58.13 -48.69
C ARG A 102 -129.42 57.98 -47.93
N PHE A 103 -129.39 57.05 -46.93
CA PHE A 103 -128.14 56.78 -46.17
C PHE A 103 -127.10 56.14 -47.08
N ILE A 104 -127.52 55.30 -47.96
CA ILE A 104 -126.56 54.63 -48.88
C ILE A 104 -126.10 55.64 -49.93
N ASP A 105 -127.03 56.48 -50.47
CA ASP A 105 -126.61 57.50 -51.44
C ASP A 105 -125.60 58.48 -50.85
N GLU A 106 -125.76 58.78 -49.49
CA GLU A 106 -124.78 59.67 -48.83
C GLU A 106 -123.43 58.95 -48.65
N LEU A 107 -123.41 57.63 -48.51
CA LEU A 107 -122.16 56.85 -48.37
C LEU A 107 -121.50 56.65 -49.73
N LEU A 108 -122.35 56.54 -50.80
CA LEU A 108 -121.80 56.28 -52.15
C LEU A 108 -121.36 57.59 -52.81
N GLU A 109 -122.02 58.76 -52.69
CA GLU A 109 -121.57 60.07 -53.19
C GLU A 109 -120.23 60.49 -52.56
N ASN A 110 -119.94 59.71 -51.64
CA ASN A 110 -118.66 60.07 -50.98
C ASN A 110 -117.58 59.03 -51.27
N ARG A 111 -117.91 57.93 -51.77
CA ARG A 111 -117.00 56.90 -52.32
C ARG A 111 -116.23 57.41 -53.52
N GLN A 112 -116.72 58.54 -54.24
CA GLN A 112 -115.95 59.09 -55.39
C GLN A 112 -114.66 59.78 -54.91
N SER A 113 -114.43 59.83 -53.53
CA SER A 113 -113.09 60.16 -52.99
C SER A 113 -112.32 58.88 -52.64
N LEU A 114 -112.83 57.68 -53.06
CA LEU A 114 -112.33 56.35 -52.60
C LEU A 114 -111.76 55.59 -53.78
N THR A 115 -111.54 56.26 -54.91
CA THR A 115 -110.94 55.34 -55.91
C THR A 115 -109.45 55.68 -56.06
N ASP A 116 -108.77 55.89 -54.90
CA ASP A 116 -107.33 55.71 -55.26
C ASP A 116 -106.68 54.77 -54.25
N LEU A 117 -106.75 53.39 -54.40
CA LEU A 117 -105.63 52.43 -54.44
C LEU A 117 -105.68 51.51 -53.22
N THR A 118 -106.12 50.35 -53.26
CA THR A 118 -105.81 49.00 -52.72
C THR A 118 -104.57 49.05 -51.82
N GLY A 119 -104.53 49.92 -50.68
CA GLY A 119 -103.45 49.74 -49.67
C GLY A 119 -103.75 50.58 -48.42
N LEU A 120 -103.25 49.79 -47.14
CA LEU A 120 -103.24 50.26 -45.73
C LEU A 120 -103.48 51.78 -45.66
N ARG A 121 -104.67 52.14 -45.36
CA ARG A 121 -105.12 53.55 -45.29
C ARG A 121 -104.47 54.26 -44.09
N SER A 122 -103.92 55.43 -44.41
CA SER A 122 -103.35 56.20 -43.29
C SER A 122 -104.43 56.55 -42.25
N SER A 123 -103.89 56.48 -41.01
CA SER A 123 -104.80 56.76 -39.88
C SER A 123 -105.47 58.14 -40.02
N SER A 124 -104.91 59.09 -40.69
CA SER A 124 -105.48 60.44 -40.90
C SER A 124 -106.63 60.41 -41.92
N ARG A 125 -106.55 59.53 -42.85
CA ARG A 125 -107.62 59.41 -43.87
C ARG A 125 -108.82 58.65 -43.30
N LEU A 126 -108.58 57.68 -42.55
CA LEU A 126 -109.67 56.92 -41.90
C LEU A 126 -110.39 57.76 -40.85
N ARG A 127 -109.68 58.70 -40.25
CA ARG A 127 -110.30 59.63 -39.27
C ARG A 127 -111.22 60.62 -39.97
N SER A 128 -110.78 61.03 -41.09
CA SER A 128 -111.64 61.95 -41.88
C SER A 128 -112.95 61.26 -42.30
N HIS A 129 -112.98 59.94 -42.48
CA HIS A 129 -114.17 59.16 -42.86
C HIS A 129 -115.09 58.93 -41.65
N LEU A 130 -114.51 58.70 -40.60
CA LEU A 130 -115.29 58.57 -39.34
C LEU A 130 -116.04 59.87 -39.04
N GLU A 131 -115.42 61.00 -39.29
CA GLU A 131 -116.06 62.31 -39.02
C GLU A 131 -117.22 62.57 -40.00
N MET A 132 -117.13 62.02 -41.02
CA MET A 132 -118.18 62.26 -42.03
C MET A 132 -119.37 61.34 -41.79
N LEU A 133 -119.22 60.11 -41.48
CA LEU A 133 -120.30 59.20 -41.08
C LEU A 133 -121.05 59.72 -39.85
N ASN A 134 -120.41 60.52 -39.14
CA ASN A 134 -121.06 61.11 -37.94
C ASN A 134 -122.03 62.24 -38.33
N THR A 135 -121.95 62.81 -39.52
CA THR A 135 -122.76 63.99 -39.91
C THR A 135 -124.13 63.54 -40.43
N PHE A 136 -124.39 62.21 -40.73
CA PHE A 136 -125.71 61.72 -41.17
C PHE A 136 -126.56 61.35 -39.95
N SER A 137 -127.92 62.04 -39.77
CA SER A 137 -128.76 61.78 -38.58
C SER A 137 -130.04 61.03 -39.01
N PRO A 138 -129.94 59.60 -38.68
CA PRO A 138 -131.09 58.84 -39.17
C PRO A 138 -132.31 58.97 -38.24
N THR A 139 -133.54 59.18 -38.86
CA THR A 139 -134.80 59.34 -38.10
C THR A 139 -135.36 57.97 -37.69
N SER A 140 -134.86 56.81 -38.37
CA SER A 140 -135.34 55.45 -38.04
C SER A 140 -134.30 54.74 -37.15
N LYS A 141 -134.72 53.98 -36.19
CA LYS A 141 -133.83 53.30 -35.21
C LYS A 141 -132.95 52.26 -35.91
N CYS A 142 -133.42 51.64 -36.98
CA CYS A 142 -132.65 50.59 -37.68
C CYS A 142 -131.49 51.20 -38.45
N VAL A 143 -131.54 52.36 -39.09
CA VAL A 143 -130.44 53.00 -39.84
C VAL A 143 -129.44 53.63 -38.87
N LYS A 144 -129.83 54.01 -37.70
CA LYS A 144 -128.91 54.50 -36.65
C LYS A 144 -128.02 53.37 -36.12
N ARG A 145 -128.56 52.19 -35.93
CA ARG A 145 -127.73 51.06 -35.46
C ARG A 145 -126.69 50.69 -36.53
N LEU A 146 -127.10 50.73 -37.75
CA LEU A 146 -126.13 50.44 -38.83
C LEU A 146 -125.02 51.51 -38.88
N GLN A 147 -125.31 52.80 -38.72
CA GLN A 147 -124.29 53.85 -38.66
C GLN A 147 -123.33 53.65 -37.47
N GLU A 148 -123.82 53.26 -36.31
CA GLU A 148 -122.96 53.02 -35.12
C GLU A 148 -122.01 51.85 -35.37
N PHE A 149 -122.49 50.81 -35.98
CA PHE A 149 -121.60 49.67 -36.27
C PHE A 149 -120.49 50.08 -37.24
N LEU A 150 -120.77 50.81 -38.22
CA LEU A 150 -119.73 51.23 -39.19
C LEU A 150 -118.73 52.20 -38.55
N MET A 151 -119.17 52.98 -37.70
CA MET A 151 -118.23 53.90 -36.99
C MET A 151 -117.29 53.11 -36.07
N GLU A 152 -117.86 52.16 -35.39
CA GLU A 152 -116.99 51.31 -34.54
C GLU A 152 -115.95 50.58 -35.40
N ASP A 153 -116.35 50.11 -36.51
CA ASP A 153 -115.39 49.41 -37.40
C ASP A 153 -114.33 50.37 -37.94
N LEU A 154 -114.61 51.60 -38.28
CA LEU A 154 -113.62 52.58 -38.78
C LEU A 154 -112.68 53.05 -37.66
N GLN A 155 -113.20 53.12 -36.49
CA GLN A 155 -112.33 53.50 -35.34
C GLN A 155 -111.31 52.39 -35.07
N HIS A 156 -111.69 51.13 -35.16
CA HIS A 156 -110.72 50.04 -35.00
C HIS A 156 -109.67 50.06 -36.11
N GLN A 157 -110.07 50.34 -37.29
CA GLN A 157 -109.09 50.39 -38.40
C GLN A 157 -108.14 51.59 -38.24
N ILE A 158 -108.60 52.67 -37.68
CA ILE A 158 -107.71 53.84 -37.44
C ILE A 158 -106.69 53.50 -36.34
N SER A 159 -107.08 52.83 -35.29
CA SER A 159 -106.13 52.47 -34.22
C SER A 159 -105.08 51.49 -34.75
N ALA A 160 -105.50 50.53 -35.54
CA ALA A 160 -104.53 49.56 -36.09
C ALA A 160 -103.55 50.26 -37.05
N SER A 161 -103.96 51.16 -37.85
CA SER A 161 -103.06 51.88 -38.77
C SER A 161 -102.14 52.85 -38.02
N GLN A 162 -102.51 53.39 -36.94
CA GLN A 162 -101.64 54.28 -36.13
C GLN A 162 -100.56 53.46 -35.41
N ARG A 163 -100.92 52.35 -34.96
CA ARG A 163 -99.89 51.49 -34.31
C ARG A 163 -98.82 51.09 -35.32
N LEU A 164 -99.26 50.76 -36.43
CA LEU A 164 -98.27 50.40 -37.47
C LEU A 164 -97.39 51.59 -37.83
N GLU A 165 -97.86 52.74 -37.96
CA GLU A 165 -97.05 53.94 -38.26
C GLU A 165 -96.08 54.25 -37.11
N ASP A 166 -96.46 54.06 -35.90
CA ASP A 166 -95.56 54.29 -34.75
C ASP A 166 -94.40 53.29 -34.75
N CYS A 167 -94.71 52.08 -35.12
CA CYS A 167 -93.62 51.06 -35.16
C CYS A 167 -92.61 51.39 -36.26
N ILE A 168 -93.05 51.81 -37.27
CA ILE A 168 -92.14 52.15 -38.38
C ILE A 168 -91.34 53.40 -38.01
N GLN A 169 -91.96 54.30 -37.42
CA GLN A 169 -91.23 55.51 -36.98
C GLN A 169 -90.18 55.18 -35.92
N GLU A 170 -90.46 54.34 -35.06
CA GLU A 170 -89.47 53.93 -34.04
C GLU A 170 -88.28 53.21 -34.70
N ALA A 171 -88.64 52.37 -35.62
CA ALA A 171 -87.55 51.67 -36.34
C ALA A 171 -86.72 52.65 -37.19
N ALA A 172 -87.31 53.56 -37.72
CA ALA A 172 -86.58 54.58 -38.53
C ALA A 172 -85.72 55.48 -37.66
N THR A 173 -86.19 55.86 -36.51
CA THR A 173 -85.38 56.70 -35.59
C THR A 173 -84.22 55.90 -34.98
N GLY A 174 -84.45 54.65 -34.69
CA GLY A 174 -83.37 53.79 -34.17
C GLY A 174 -82.24 53.63 -35.20
N LEU A 175 -82.58 53.51 -36.38
CA LEU A 175 -81.56 53.34 -37.43
C LEU A 175 -80.90 54.69 -37.78
N SER A 176 -81.58 55.74 -37.73
CA SER A 176 -81.00 57.07 -38.01
C SER A 176 -80.01 57.49 -36.92
N SER A 177 -80.10 56.92 -35.70
CA SER A 177 -79.13 57.22 -34.62
C SER A 177 -77.82 56.45 -34.83
N VAL A 178 -77.85 55.45 -35.52
CA VAL A 178 -76.65 54.61 -35.64
C VAL A 178 -76.03 54.80 -37.04
N CYS A 179 -76.92 55.23 -37.97
CA CYS A 179 -76.38 55.42 -39.33
C CYS A 179 -76.85 56.77 -39.90
N ALA A 180 -76.01 57.82 -39.72
CA ALA A 180 -76.37 59.22 -40.06
C ALA A 180 -76.51 59.38 -41.57
N ASP A 181 -76.21 58.37 -42.36
CA ASP A 181 -76.10 58.56 -43.83
C ASP A 181 -77.38 58.10 -44.53
N TYR A 182 -78.45 57.68 -43.63
CA TYR A 182 -79.67 57.25 -44.35
C TYR A 182 -80.90 57.82 -43.62
N PRO A 183 -81.34 59.15 -43.89
CA PRO A 183 -82.49 59.68 -43.14
C PRO A 183 -83.83 59.14 -43.68
N ILE A 184 -84.51 58.27 -42.89
CA ILE A 184 -85.85 57.79 -43.31
C ILE A 184 -86.92 58.55 -42.51
N SER A 185 -87.61 59.69 -43.20
CA SER A 185 -88.63 60.45 -42.45
C SER A 185 -90.04 60.08 -42.96
N LEU A 186 -90.89 59.54 -42.05
CA LEU A 186 -92.31 59.23 -42.30
C LEU A 186 -93.15 60.50 -42.42
N ALA A 187 -92.54 61.74 -42.24
CA ALA A 187 -93.26 63.03 -42.16
C ALA A 187 -93.46 63.60 -43.57
N GLN A 188 -92.85 63.05 -44.58
CA GLN A 188 -92.90 63.73 -45.88
C GLN A 188 -93.83 62.98 -46.82
N ARG A 189 -94.36 61.69 -46.42
CA ARG A 189 -95.37 61.03 -47.27
C ARG A 189 -96.06 59.92 -46.48
N PRO A 190 -96.95 60.17 -45.58
CA PRO A 190 -97.66 59.26 -44.65
C PRO A 190 -98.55 58.27 -45.40
N ASP A 191 -98.49 58.45 -46.82
CA ASP A 191 -99.46 57.60 -47.53
C ASP A 191 -98.73 56.49 -48.30
N ASP A 192 -97.32 56.25 -47.97
CA ASP A 192 -96.62 55.18 -48.72
C ASP A 192 -95.82 54.32 -47.73
N LEU A 193 -96.33 53.75 -46.73
CA LEU A 193 -95.77 52.94 -45.64
C LEU A 193 -95.10 51.68 -46.18
N ILE A 194 -95.44 51.26 -47.28
CA ILE A 194 -94.85 50.04 -47.87
C ILE A 194 -93.46 50.37 -48.43
N CYS A 195 -93.33 51.48 -49.00
CA CYS A 195 -92.00 51.88 -49.54
C CYS A 195 -91.01 52.14 -48.41
N THR A 196 -91.46 52.65 -47.33
CA THR A 196 -90.57 52.92 -46.18
C THR A 196 -90.16 51.61 -45.49
N ILE A 197 -91.00 50.67 -45.42
CA ILE A 197 -90.66 49.36 -44.82
C ILE A 197 -89.66 48.63 -45.72
N ARG A 198 -89.81 48.74 -46.98
CA ARG A 198 -88.85 48.09 -47.91
C ARG A 198 -87.47 48.74 -47.81
N ARG A 199 -87.42 49.96 -47.70
CA ARG A 199 -86.12 50.65 -47.56
C ARG A 199 -85.46 50.33 -46.23
N LEU A 200 -86.20 50.25 -45.15
CA LEU A 200 -85.61 49.87 -43.84
C LEU A 200 -85.11 48.43 -43.88
N ALA A 201 -85.73 47.59 -44.54
CA ALA A 201 -85.27 46.19 -44.66
C ALA A 201 -83.97 46.12 -45.48
N GLN A 202 -83.87 46.91 -46.49
CA GLN A 202 -82.63 46.93 -47.30
C GLN A 202 -81.44 47.45 -46.48
N ILE A 203 -81.63 48.48 -45.76
CA ILE A 203 -80.52 49.02 -44.93
C ILE A 203 -80.16 48.00 -43.84
N GLY A 204 -81.14 47.34 -43.27
CA GLY A 204 -80.86 46.30 -42.25
C GLY A 204 -80.01 45.17 -42.82
N MET A 205 -80.24 44.82 -44.02
CA MET A 205 -79.46 43.71 -44.63
C MET A 205 -78.01 44.15 -44.87
N THR A 206 -77.78 45.34 -45.26
CA THR A 206 -76.39 45.83 -45.49
C THR A 206 -75.63 45.95 -44.17
N VAL A 207 -76.26 46.39 -43.17
CA VAL A 207 -75.56 46.52 -41.88
C VAL A 207 -75.24 45.13 -41.32
N GLN A 208 -76.08 44.23 -41.55
CA GLN A 208 -75.78 42.86 -41.10
C GLN A 208 -74.62 42.25 -41.91
N ALA A 209 -74.59 42.50 -43.12
CA ALA A 209 -73.45 42.03 -43.94
C ALA A 209 -72.13 42.67 -43.49
N ASP A 210 -72.12 43.92 -43.19
CA ASP A 210 -70.90 44.60 -42.71
C ASP A 210 -70.46 44.06 -41.34
N ARG A 211 -71.40 43.79 -40.53
CA ARG A 211 -71.04 43.21 -39.21
C ARG A 211 -70.32 41.86 -39.39
N GLU A 212 -70.84 41.08 -40.28
CA GLU A 212 -70.19 39.77 -40.47
C GLU A 212 -68.80 39.93 -41.09
N ARG A 213 -68.68 40.85 -41.96
CA ARG A 213 -67.35 41.13 -42.54
C ARG A 213 -66.35 41.57 -41.47
N ILE A 214 -66.75 42.45 -40.61
CA ILE A 214 -65.83 42.94 -39.56
C ILE A 214 -65.52 41.79 -38.59
N LYS A 215 -66.46 41.02 -38.34
CA LYS A 215 -66.20 39.87 -37.45
C LYS A 215 -65.14 38.92 -38.06
N ASN A 216 -65.25 38.72 -39.31
CA ASN A 216 -64.24 37.84 -39.96
C ASN A 216 -62.85 38.50 -39.97
N LEU A 217 -62.87 39.77 -40.19
CA LEU A 217 -61.55 40.44 -40.18
C LEU A 217 -60.92 40.39 -38.78
N LEU A 218 -61.74 40.48 -37.77
CA LEU A 218 -61.18 40.40 -36.41
C LEU A 218 -60.65 38.99 -36.13
N LYS A 219 -61.36 38.01 -36.60
CA LYS A 219 -60.87 36.63 -36.39
C LYS A 219 -59.54 36.40 -37.13
N GLU A 220 -59.49 36.90 -38.31
CA GLU A 220 -58.23 36.76 -39.06
C GLU A 220 -57.08 37.53 -38.40
N ALA A 221 -57.34 38.69 -37.92
CA ALA A 221 -56.27 39.45 -37.23
C ALA A 221 -55.83 38.72 -35.95
N GLU A 222 -56.78 38.07 -35.27
CA GLU A 222 -56.40 37.33 -34.04
C GLU A 222 -55.53 36.12 -34.38
N ILE A 223 -55.87 35.45 -35.44
CA ILE A 223 -55.07 34.28 -35.85
C ILE A 223 -53.67 34.73 -36.27
N GLN A 224 -53.63 35.82 -37.02
CA GLN A 224 -52.30 36.32 -37.45
C GLN A 224 -51.45 36.76 -36.25
N SER A 225 -52.05 37.47 -35.32
CA SER A 225 -51.25 37.87 -34.13
C SER A 225 -50.82 36.62 -33.33
N GLY A 226 -51.73 35.57 -33.29
CA GLY A 226 -51.32 34.33 -32.60
C GLY A 226 -50.14 33.65 -33.30
N LYS A 227 -50.16 33.60 -34.62
CA LYS A 227 -49.04 32.98 -35.36
C LYS A 227 -47.74 33.77 -35.16
N GLU A 228 -47.86 35.11 -35.18
CA GLU A 228 -46.64 35.91 -34.95
C GLU A 228 -46.09 35.72 -33.54
N SER A 229 -46.96 35.66 -32.57
CA SER A 229 -46.48 35.41 -31.20
C SER A 229 -45.80 34.03 -31.09
N GLU A 230 -46.39 33.05 -31.74
CA GLU A 230 -45.75 31.71 -31.69
C GLU A 230 -44.41 31.71 -32.45
N ARG A 231 -44.35 32.39 -33.51
CA ARG A 231 -43.07 32.51 -34.24
C ARG A 231 -42.00 33.17 -33.36
N VAL A 232 -42.40 34.25 -32.67
CA VAL A 232 -41.40 34.92 -31.81
C VAL A 232 -41.00 34.00 -30.65
N ARG A 233 -42.00 33.29 -30.12
CA ARG A 233 -41.66 32.37 -29.01
C ARG A 233 -40.71 31.28 -29.50
N GLN A 234 -40.93 30.74 -30.68
CA GLN A 234 -40.04 29.69 -31.20
C GLN A 234 -38.65 30.25 -31.50
N SER A 235 -38.55 31.42 -31.99
CA SER A 235 -37.22 32.01 -32.24
C SER A 235 -36.46 32.23 -30.92
N PHE A 236 -37.21 32.73 -29.89
CA PHE A 236 -36.51 32.94 -28.60
C PHE A 236 -36.10 31.60 -27.99
N ARG A 237 -36.99 30.61 -28.13
CA ARG A 237 -36.62 29.28 -27.62
C ARG A 237 -35.40 28.72 -28.37
N GLY A 238 -35.37 28.89 -29.68
CA GLY A 238 -34.18 28.46 -30.44
C GLY A 238 -32.91 29.18 -30.00
N GLU A 239 -32.99 30.46 -29.73
CA GLU A 239 -31.80 31.22 -29.30
C GLU A 239 -31.31 30.75 -27.93
N ILE A 240 -32.27 30.50 -27.07
CA ILE A 240 -31.83 30.05 -25.73
C ILE A 240 -31.20 28.65 -25.86
N GLU A 241 -31.78 27.79 -26.67
CA GLU A 241 -31.18 26.44 -26.86
C GLU A 241 -29.79 26.54 -27.51
N ARG A 242 -29.63 27.42 -28.41
CA ARG A 242 -28.29 27.61 -29.02
C ARG A 242 -27.28 28.13 -27.97
N LYS A 243 -27.73 29.04 -27.13
CA LYS A 243 -26.78 29.58 -26.12
C LYS A 243 -26.41 28.49 -25.12
N ILE A 244 -27.39 27.66 -24.81
CA ILE A 244 -27.07 26.58 -23.86
C ILE A 244 -26.10 25.59 -24.52
N GLU A 245 -26.37 25.26 -25.81
CA GLU A 245 -25.45 24.34 -26.51
C GLU A 245 -24.05 24.94 -26.64
N GLU A 246 -23.99 26.19 -26.99
CA GLU A 246 -22.65 26.83 -27.08
C GLU A 246 -21.94 26.84 -25.72
N ALA A 247 -22.67 27.12 -24.65
CA ALA A 247 -22.03 27.11 -23.30
C ALA A 247 -21.59 25.68 -22.94
N LEU A 248 -22.37 24.71 -23.34
CA LEU A 248 -21.97 23.33 -23.01
C LEU A 248 -20.72 22.93 -23.79
N ILE A 249 -20.67 23.28 -25.07
CA ILE A 249 -19.48 22.94 -25.87
C ILE A 249 -18.25 23.66 -25.31
N LYS A 250 -18.38 24.92 -24.95
CA LYS A 250 -17.23 25.63 -24.37
C LYS A 250 -16.80 24.99 -23.05
N ASN A 251 -17.74 24.61 -22.22
CA ASN A 251 -17.36 23.96 -20.94
C ASN A 251 -16.69 22.60 -21.20
N ASN A 252 -17.20 21.85 -22.15
CA ASN A 252 -16.56 20.56 -22.46
C ASN A 252 -15.14 20.74 -23.01
N GLU A 253 -14.97 21.72 -23.88
CA GLU A 253 -13.61 21.98 -24.41
C GLU A 253 -12.65 22.40 -23.30
N GLU A 254 -13.16 23.24 -22.39
CA GLU A 254 -12.30 23.66 -21.26
C GLU A 254 -11.94 22.44 -20.38
N HIS A 255 -12.95 21.59 -20.17
CA HIS A 255 -12.66 20.40 -19.35
C HIS A 255 -11.68 19.46 -20.09
N ALA A 256 -11.88 19.32 -21.39
CA ALA A 256 -10.94 18.49 -22.15
C ALA A 256 -9.52 19.06 -22.11
N GLU A 257 -9.42 20.37 -22.17
CA GLU A 257 -8.09 20.99 -22.08
C GLU A 257 -7.46 20.80 -20.69
N LYS A 258 -8.30 20.94 -19.66
CA LYS A 258 -7.74 20.72 -18.31
C LYS A 258 -7.30 19.25 -18.14
N LEU A 259 -8.08 18.39 -18.73
CA LEU A 259 -7.69 16.97 -18.64
C LEU A 259 -6.39 16.73 -19.43
N ARG A 260 -6.32 17.33 -20.61
CA ARG A 260 -5.06 17.19 -21.37
C ARG A 260 -3.87 17.77 -20.60
N GLN A 261 -4.07 18.87 -19.96
CA GLN A 261 -2.96 19.46 -19.17
C GLN A 261 -2.58 18.55 -18.00
N THR A 262 -3.57 17.96 -17.36
CA THR A 262 -3.25 17.06 -16.23
C THR A 262 -2.54 15.80 -16.74
N VAL A 263 -3.00 15.32 -17.88
CA VAL A 263 -2.34 14.11 -18.44
C VAL A 263 -0.90 14.47 -18.83
N ASN A 264 -0.71 15.57 -19.43
CA ASN A 264 0.67 15.97 -19.78
C ASN A 264 1.54 16.17 -18.54
N GLN A 265 0.95 16.75 -17.51
CA GLN A 265 1.76 16.91 -16.27
C GLN A 265 2.13 15.54 -15.69
N VAL A 266 1.16 14.60 -15.73
CA VAL A 266 1.47 13.26 -15.18
C VAL A 266 2.52 12.58 -16.07
N ALA A 267 2.33 12.74 -17.36
CA ALA A 267 3.35 12.16 -18.25
C ALA A 267 4.74 12.76 -17.99
N GLN A 268 4.81 14.04 -17.79
CA GLN A 268 6.10 14.67 -17.49
C GLN A 268 6.69 14.15 -16.17
N ILE A 269 5.81 14.04 -15.15
CA ILE A 269 6.31 13.56 -13.85
C ILE A 269 6.81 12.11 -14.01
N GLU A 270 6.12 11.29 -14.79
CA GLU A 270 6.54 9.88 -14.97
C GLU A 270 7.84 9.81 -15.78
N ASN A 271 7.87 10.68 -16.80
CA ASN A 271 9.14 10.71 -17.54
C ASN A 271 10.32 11.12 -16.65
N ASP A 272 10.13 12.12 -15.78
CA ASP A 272 11.21 12.53 -14.86
C ASP A 272 11.55 11.40 -13.89
N ARG A 273 10.55 10.68 -13.44
CA ARG A 273 10.81 9.54 -12.53
C ARG A 273 11.61 8.45 -13.25
N HIS A 274 11.17 8.18 -14.54
CA HIS A 274 11.94 7.17 -15.30
C HIS A 274 13.39 7.63 -15.51
N GLU A 275 13.58 8.90 -15.80
CA GLU A 275 14.96 9.39 -15.97
C GLU A 275 15.76 9.27 -14.67
N GLN A 276 15.09 9.53 -13.55
CA GLN A 276 15.81 9.40 -12.26
C GLN A 276 16.17 7.93 -11.99
N ILE A 277 15.23 7.02 -12.32
CA ILE A 277 15.50 5.59 -12.07
C ILE A 277 16.65 5.13 -12.97
N ILE A 278 16.65 5.64 -14.18
CA ILE A 278 17.75 5.24 -15.08
C ILE A 278 19.09 5.77 -14.54
N THR A 279 19.10 6.95 -14.05
CA THR A 279 20.37 7.50 -13.49
C THR A 279 20.82 6.67 -12.28
N VAL A 280 19.84 6.28 -11.42
CA VAL A 280 20.23 5.49 -10.23
C VAL A 280 20.74 4.11 -10.69
N LYS A 281 19.97 3.53 -11.68
CA LYS A 281 20.44 2.22 -12.15
C LYS A 281 21.84 2.32 -12.78
N GLN A 282 22.08 3.39 -13.53
CA GLN A 282 23.43 3.59 -14.11
C GLN A 282 24.49 3.76 -13.02
N ALA A 283 24.19 4.43 -11.92
CA ALA A 283 25.17 4.57 -10.82
C ALA A 283 25.46 3.23 -10.15
N ILE A 284 24.37 2.44 -10.04
CA ILE A 284 24.58 1.13 -9.39
C ILE A 284 25.44 0.24 -10.32
N ILE A 285 25.10 0.30 -11.59
CA ILE A 285 25.91 -0.51 -12.52
C ILE A 285 27.38 -0.07 -12.45
N GLU A 286 27.64 1.22 -12.44
CA GLU A 286 29.04 1.70 -12.34
C GLU A 286 29.71 1.21 -11.04
N GLU A 287 28.97 1.24 -9.95
CA GLU A 287 29.55 0.75 -8.68
C GLU A 287 29.86 -0.76 -8.77
N LEU A 288 28.87 -1.47 -9.38
CA LEU A 288 29.12 -2.93 -9.47
C LEU A 288 30.30 -3.20 -10.42
N GLU A 289 30.40 -2.45 -11.48
CA GLU A 289 31.56 -2.60 -12.38
C GLU A 289 32.88 -2.27 -11.67
N ASN A 290 32.83 -1.26 -10.78
CA ASN A 290 34.07 -0.94 -10.02
C ASN A 290 34.42 -2.06 -9.04
N LYS A 291 33.37 -2.61 -8.43
CA LYS A 291 33.66 -3.71 -7.49
C LYS A 291 34.20 -4.94 -8.25
N LEU A 292 33.63 -5.15 -9.41
CA LEU A 292 34.15 -6.28 -10.20
C LEU A 292 35.60 -6.03 -10.62
N ARG A 293 35.88 -4.80 -11.03
CA ARG A 293 37.28 -4.49 -11.36
C ARG A 293 38.21 -4.66 -10.16
N GLU A 294 37.73 -4.21 -8.99
CA GLU A 294 38.59 -4.36 -7.79
C GLU A 294 38.82 -5.85 -7.48
N THR A 295 37.78 -6.67 -7.64
CA THR A 295 37.95 -8.11 -7.36
C THR A 295 38.90 -8.74 -8.40
N ARG A 296 38.70 -8.31 -9.65
CA ARG A 296 39.64 -8.84 -10.66
C ARG A 296 41.08 -8.43 -10.35
N GLN A 297 41.28 -7.19 -9.91
CA GLN A 297 42.66 -6.76 -9.55
C GLN A 297 43.19 -7.55 -8.35
N MET A 298 42.32 -7.78 -7.36
CA MET A 298 42.78 -8.54 -6.18
C MET A 298 43.14 -9.98 -6.60
N MET A 299 42.36 -10.57 -7.52
CA MET A 299 42.68 -11.93 -7.96
C MET A 299 43.99 -11.94 -8.77
N ALA A 300 44.16 -10.92 -9.64
CA ALA A 300 45.43 -10.84 -10.38
C ALA A 300 46.63 -10.68 -9.44
N GLU A 301 46.47 -9.82 -8.42
CA GLU A 301 47.59 -9.65 -7.46
C GLU A 301 47.86 -10.95 -6.71
N ARG A 302 46.76 -11.63 -6.30
CA ARG A 302 46.98 -12.91 -5.59
C ARG A 302 47.66 -13.93 -6.51
N GLN A 303 47.16 -13.95 -7.78
CA GLN A 303 47.82 -14.85 -8.74
C GLN A 303 49.29 -14.48 -8.93
N ALA A 304 49.64 -13.24 -9.05
CA ALA A 304 51.04 -12.84 -9.17
C ALA A 304 51.86 -13.25 -7.93
N THR A 305 51.23 -13.02 -6.77
CA THR A 305 51.97 -13.43 -5.54
C THR A 305 52.17 -14.95 -5.53
N HIS A 306 51.11 -15.65 -5.89
CA HIS A 306 51.27 -17.12 -5.89
C HIS A 306 52.34 -17.53 -6.91
N ASP A 307 52.31 -16.95 -8.10
CA ASP A 307 53.37 -17.27 -9.09
C ASP A 307 54.77 -16.92 -8.55
N ALA A 308 54.90 -15.77 -7.87
CA ALA A 308 56.21 -15.42 -7.28
C ALA A 308 56.65 -16.45 -6.23
N GLN A 309 55.62 -16.86 -5.45
CA GLN A 309 55.99 -17.88 -4.43
C GLN A 309 56.40 -19.18 -5.11
N MET A 310 55.69 -19.55 -6.16
CA MET A 310 56.08 -20.78 -6.89
C MET A 310 57.48 -20.64 -7.47
N GLN A 311 57.78 -19.49 -8.00
CA GLN A 311 59.15 -19.30 -8.53
C GLN A 311 60.20 -19.38 -7.43
N GLU A 312 59.90 -18.84 -6.31
CA GLU A 312 60.86 -18.93 -5.19
C GLU A 312 61.08 -20.40 -4.77
N ILE A 313 59.99 -21.12 -4.72
CA ILE A 313 60.15 -22.54 -4.33
C ILE A 313 60.99 -23.26 -5.39
N LEU A 314 60.68 -22.97 -6.64
CA LEU A 314 61.49 -23.61 -7.69
C LEU A 314 62.97 -23.23 -7.58
N GLU A 315 63.25 -21.95 -7.31
CA GLU A 315 64.68 -21.53 -7.14
C GLU A 315 65.32 -22.25 -5.95
N LYS A 316 64.57 -22.34 -4.87
CA LYS A 316 65.14 -23.06 -3.71
C LYS A 316 65.35 -24.54 -4.04
N ALA A 317 64.38 -25.15 -4.78
CA ALA A 317 64.56 -26.56 -5.17
C ALA A 317 65.80 -26.72 -6.06
N ASN A 318 65.93 -25.78 -7.03
CA ASN A 318 67.16 -25.85 -7.85
C ASN A 318 68.43 -25.67 -7.01
N GLY A 319 68.42 -24.67 -6.05
CA GLY A 319 69.58 -24.51 -5.13
C GLY A 319 69.86 -25.81 -4.36
N ALA A 320 68.80 -26.54 -3.92
CA ALA A 320 68.99 -27.81 -3.18
C ALA A 320 69.62 -28.87 -4.09
N GLU A 321 69.14 -28.86 -5.37
CA GLU A 321 69.76 -29.85 -6.30
C GLU A 321 71.24 -29.54 -6.52
N GLU A 322 71.64 -28.23 -6.59
CA GLU A 322 73.08 -27.88 -6.73
C GLU A 322 73.88 -28.32 -5.49
N VAL A 323 73.29 -28.14 -4.34
CA VAL A 323 74.00 -28.57 -3.11
C VAL A 323 74.11 -30.10 -3.09
N LYS A 324 73.05 -30.75 -3.55
CA LYS A 324 73.13 -32.23 -3.60
C LYS A 324 74.25 -32.67 -4.53
N LEU A 325 74.36 -32.02 -5.68
CA LEU A 325 75.45 -32.38 -6.61
C LEU A 325 76.83 -32.10 -5.98
N ARG A 326 76.96 -30.96 -5.28
CA ARG A 326 78.25 -30.66 -4.60
C ARG A 326 78.56 -31.71 -3.53
N GLU A 327 77.48 -32.14 -2.79
CA GLU A 327 77.72 -33.18 -1.76
C GLU A 327 78.15 -34.50 -2.42
N GLU A 328 77.48 -34.79 -3.54
CA GLU A 328 77.88 -36.04 -4.22
C GLU A 328 79.34 -35.95 -4.71
N MET A 329 79.77 -34.81 -5.25
CA MET A 329 81.18 -34.64 -5.65
C MET A 329 82.13 -34.79 -4.46
N LYS A 330 81.74 -34.15 -3.32
CA LYS A 330 82.63 -34.28 -2.13
C LYS A 330 82.65 -35.74 -1.65
N ASP A 331 81.54 -36.45 -1.72
CA ASP A 331 81.55 -37.87 -1.30
C ASP A 331 82.47 -38.69 -2.20
N LYS A 332 82.40 -38.37 -3.53
CA LYS A 332 83.32 -39.09 -4.44
C LYS A 332 84.79 -38.78 -4.10
N GLN A 333 85.06 -37.54 -3.77
CA GLN A 333 86.44 -37.19 -3.37
C GLN A 333 86.84 -37.89 -2.08
N LEU A 334 85.91 -37.94 -1.12
CA LEU A 334 86.23 -38.64 0.14
C LEU A 334 86.47 -40.13 -0.12
N ALA A 335 85.69 -40.71 -1.01
CA ALA A 335 85.90 -42.15 -1.31
C ALA A 335 87.27 -42.38 -1.96
N GLU A 336 87.65 -41.43 -2.88
CA GLU A 336 88.99 -41.56 -3.49
C GLU A 336 90.12 -41.43 -2.45
N LEU A 337 89.93 -40.47 -1.56
CA LEU A 337 90.97 -40.33 -0.53
C LEU A 337 91.02 -41.59 0.36
N HIS A 338 89.81 -42.10 0.67
CA HIS A 338 89.81 -43.33 1.49
C HIS A 338 90.52 -44.47 0.76
N GLN A 339 90.32 -44.61 -0.55
CA GLN A 339 91.01 -45.67 -1.30
C GLN A 339 92.53 -45.44 -1.30
N GLN A 340 92.92 -44.19 -1.41
CA GLN A 340 94.37 -43.89 -1.35
C GLN A 340 94.97 -44.26 0.01
N VAL A 341 94.17 -43.92 1.03
CA VAL A 341 94.69 -44.25 2.37
C VAL A 341 94.78 -45.77 2.53
N ASN A 342 93.82 -46.49 2.05
CA ASN A 342 93.88 -47.96 2.17
C ASN A 342 95.05 -48.55 1.36
N GLU A 343 95.27 -48.03 0.19
CA GLU A 343 96.44 -48.48 -0.60
C GLU A 343 97.75 -48.20 0.13
N LEU A 344 97.83 -46.98 0.67
CA LEU A 344 99.06 -46.67 1.44
C LEU A 344 99.20 -47.60 2.64
N LYS A 345 98.06 -47.84 3.30
CA LYS A 345 98.14 -48.76 4.45
C LYS A 345 98.61 -50.15 3.99
N GLY A 346 98.09 -50.62 2.82
CA GLY A 346 98.57 -51.91 2.29
C GLY A 346 100.08 -51.88 2.01
N GLU A 347 100.60 -50.80 1.42
CA GLU A 347 102.05 -50.69 1.14
C GLU A 347 102.88 -50.68 2.43
N ILE A 348 102.35 -49.96 3.41
CA ILE A 348 103.09 -49.92 4.69
C ILE A 348 103.15 -51.34 5.29
N LEU A 349 102.05 -52.10 5.18
CA LEU A 349 102.07 -53.47 5.75
C LEU A 349 103.06 -54.35 4.97
N LYS A 350 103.07 -54.23 3.68
CA LYS A 350 104.02 -55.03 2.89
C LYS A 350 105.48 -54.68 3.25
N THR A 351 105.73 -53.37 3.30
CA THR A 351 107.10 -52.97 3.71
C THR A 351 107.44 -53.51 5.11
N LYS A 352 106.44 -53.42 6.00
CA LYS A 352 106.70 -53.97 7.35
C LYS A 352 107.01 -55.46 7.28
N GLU A 353 106.23 -56.21 6.51
CA GLU A 353 106.47 -57.66 6.41
C GLU A 353 107.84 -57.94 5.77
N ASP A 354 108.23 -57.18 4.72
CA ASP A 354 109.55 -57.37 4.08
C ASP A 354 110.69 -57.06 5.05
N THR A 355 110.55 -55.97 5.82
CA THR A 355 111.62 -55.64 6.81
C THR A 355 111.73 -56.74 7.87
N GLU A 356 110.51 -57.25 8.28
CA GLU A 356 110.57 -58.33 9.30
C GLU A 356 111.24 -59.58 8.72
N LEU A 357 110.92 -59.90 7.51
CA LEU A 357 111.57 -61.06 6.89
C LEU A 357 113.08 -60.84 6.75
N ALA A 358 113.43 -59.66 6.30
CA ALA A 358 114.87 -59.35 6.20
C ALA A 358 115.57 -59.47 7.57
N CYS A 359 114.88 -58.97 8.57
CA CYS A 359 115.50 -59.04 9.92
C CYS A 359 115.61 -60.51 10.37
N GLU A 360 114.54 -61.30 10.05
CA GLU A 360 114.60 -62.72 10.44
C GLU A 360 115.74 -63.43 9.71
N LYS A 361 115.89 -63.13 8.50
CA LYS A 361 117.00 -63.76 7.75
C LYS A 361 118.36 -63.34 8.32
N ARG A 362 118.49 -62.02 8.60
CA ARG A 362 119.76 -61.55 9.20
C ARG A 362 120.05 -62.26 10.52
N TRP A 363 119.06 -62.41 11.40
CA TRP A 363 119.31 -63.07 12.69
C TRP A 363 119.62 -64.56 12.48
N ALA A 364 118.89 -65.17 11.52
CA ALA A 364 119.19 -66.59 11.25
C ALA A 364 120.64 -66.77 10.79
N ASN A 365 121.08 -65.87 9.88
CA ASN A 365 122.48 -65.94 9.43
C ASN A 365 123.47 -65.74 10.60
N GLU A 366 123.14 -64.72 11.43
CA GLU A 366 124.04 -64.48 12.59
C GLU A 366 124.10 -65.73 13.49
N VAL A 367 122.97 -66.35 13.73
CA VAL A 367 122.95 -67.55 14.60
C VAL A 367 123.78 -68.65 13.94
N ASP A 368 123.60 -68.87 12.60
CA ASP A 368 124.40 -69.91 11.92
C ASP A 368 125.90 -69.61 12.02
N SER A 369 126.30 -68.32 11.87
CA SER A 369 127.72 -67.98 12.02
C SER A 369 128.23 -68.34 13.42
N HIS A 370 127.37 -68.03 14.46
CA HIS A 370 127.82 -68.38 15.81
C HIS A 370 127.87 -69.92 15.98
N ARG A 371 126.92 -70.60 15.40
CA ARG A 371 126.96 -72.08 15.48
C ARG A 371 128.26 -72.62 14.85
N GLU A 372 128.63 -72.02 13.74
CA GLU A 372 129.89 -72.43 13.10
C GLU A 372 131.11 -72.09 13.97
N GLN A 373 131.02 -70.86 14.49
CA GLN A 373 132.11 -70.53 15.44
C GLN A 373 132.19 -71.55 16.58
N ALA A 374 131.13 -71.95 17.10
CA ALA A 374 131.12 -72.94 18.20
C ALA A 374 131.68 -74.29 17.72
N LYS A 375 131.34 -74.68 16.49
CA LYS A 375 131.90 -75.95 15.98
C LYS A 375 133.42 -75.86 15.86
N GLN A 376 133.81 -74.63 15.28
CA GLN A 376 135.29 -74.45 15.19
C GLN A 376 135.94 -74.50 16.58
N HIS A 377 135.28 -73.79 17.53
CA HIS A 377 135.87 -73.84 18.89
C HIS A 377 135.88 -75.28 19.42
N ALA A 378 134.90 -76.06 19.22
CA ALA A 378 134.86 -77.46 19.69
C ALA A 378 136.01 -78.27 19.05
N ARG A 379 136.23 -78.04 17.73
CA ARG A 379 137.36 -78.76 17.08
C ARG A 379 138.70 -78.34 17.70
N THR A 380 138.93 -77.03 17.95
CA THR A 380 140.20 -76.58 18.56
C THR A 380 140.36 -77.18 19.97
N ILE A 381 139.27 -77.27 20.71
CA ILE A 381 139.37 -77.82 22.08
C ILE A 381 139.77 -79.30 22.00
N CYS A 382 139.20 -80.01 21.04
CA CYS A 382 139.57 -81.44 20.92
C CYS A 382 141.05 -81.57 20.57
N VAL A 383 141.56 -80.73 19.68
CA VAL A 383 142.99 -80.79 19.34
C VAL A 383 143.85 -80.45 20.57
N MET A 384 143.37 -79.37 21.28
CA MET A 384 144.15 -78.99 22.48
C MET A 384 144.09 -80.11 23.53
N GLU A 385 142.92 -80.84 23.63
CA GLU A 385 142.82 -81.96 24.60
C GLU A 385 143.76 -83.10 24.19
N GLU A 386 143.94 -83.36 22.91
CA GLU A 386 144.90 -84.39 22.46
C GLU A 386 146.34 -83.99 22.79
N ARG A 387 146.69 -82.71 22.58
CA ARG A 387 148.04 -82.23 22.94
C ARG A 387 148.31 -82.36 24.44
N LEU A 388 147.26 -82.07 25.28
CA LEU A 388 147.46 -82.18 26.74
C LEU A 388 147.67 -83.64 27.15
N ILE A 389 147.01 -84.54 26.46
CA ILE A 389 147.21 -85.98 26.78
C ILE A 389 148.64 -86.39 26.38
N LYS A 390 149.11 -85.88 25.25
CA LYS A 390 150.51 -86.19 24.89
C LYS A 390 151.50 -85.60 25.89
N LEU A 391 151.28 -84.36 26.36
CA LEU A 391 152.19 -83.75 27.35
C LEU A 391 152.15 -84.53 28.66
N VAL A 392 151.01 -85.07 29.00
CA VAL A 392 150.91 -85.85 30.26
C VAL A 392 151.68 -87.17 30.11
N LYS A 393 151.62 -87.85 28.96
CA LYS A 393 152.40 -89.07 28.72
C LYS A 393 153.92 -88.79 28.75
N GLN A 394 154.36 -87.62 28.17
CA GLN A 394 155.79 -87.25 28.23
C GLN A 394 156.24 -86.96 29.66
N THR A 395 155.43 -86.40 30.51
CA THR A 395 155.80 -86.10 31.92
C THR A 395 155.87 -87.40 32.72
N LYS A 396 154.98 -88.39 32.41
CA LYS A 396 155.06 -89.68 33.13
C LYS A 396 156.33 -90.44 32.75
N GLU A 397 156.77 -90.37 31.50
CA GLU A 397 158.02 -91.04 31.07
C GLU A 397 159.25 -90.34 31.64
N SER A 398 159.28 -88.96 31.72
CA SER A 398 160.40 -88.21 32.35
C SER A 398 160.45 -88.46 33.87
N LYS A 399 159.24 -88.68 34.45
CA LYS A 399 159.20 -88.99 35.89
C LYS A 399 159.70 -90.42 36.15
N ALA A 400 159.46 -91.42 35.35
CA ALA A 400 159.99 -92.80 35.48
C ALA A 400 161.50 -92.84 35.24
N GLU A 401 162.02 -91.90 34.43
CA GLU A 401 163.48 -91.83 34.18
C GLU A 401 164.20 -91.15 35.35
N VAL A 402 163.56 -90.20 36.04
CA VAL A 402 164.13 -89.53 37.23
C VAL A 402 164.10 -90.49 38.42
N GLN A 403 163.19 -91.46 38.51
CA GLN A 403 163.14 -92.47 39.58
C GLN A 403 164.20 -93.56 39.35
N ARG A 404 164.61 -93.88 38.23
CA ARG A 404 165.70 -94.84 37.94
C ARG A 404 167.06 -94.23 38.28
N LEU A 405 167.20 -92.91 37.91
CA LEU A 405 168.48 -92.23 38.19
C LEU A 405 168.61 -91.93 39.69
N SER A 406 167.58 -91.86 40.45
CA SER A 406 167.57 -91.65 41.92
C SER A 406 167.87 -92.97 42.65
N ARG A 407 167.64 -94.24 42.21
CA ARG A 407 167.99 -95.56 42.78
C ARG A 407 169.47 -95.88 42.53
N GLN A 408 170.04 -95.32 41.47
CA GLN A 408 171.48 -95.50 41.19
C GLN A 408 172.33 -94.54 42.04
N ASN A 409 171.80 -93.41 42.48
CA ASN A 409 172.46 -92.40 43.34
C ASN A 409 172.36 -92.78 44.82
N CYS A 410 171.52 -93.70 45.33
CA CYS A 410 171.35 -94.19 46.72
C CYS A 410 172.29 -95.39 46.96
N GLU A 411 172.80 -96.11 45.96
CA GLU A 411 173.75 -97.24 46.08
C GLU A 411 175.20 -96.75 46.09
N LEU A 412 175.44 -95.57 45.49
CA LEU A 412 176.79 -94.96 45.46
C LEU A 412 177.03 -94.09 46.69
N GLN A 413 175.93 -93.64 47.42
CA GLN A 413 175.99 -92.84 48.67
C GLN A 413 176.10 -93.76 49.88
N SER A 414 175.82 -95.14 49.94
CA SER A 414 175.97 -96.12 51.03
C SER A 414 177.37 -96.73 51.03
N GLU A 415 178.15 -96.59 49.91
CA GLU A 415 179.55 -97.05 49.84
C GLU A 415 180.53 -95.93 50.25
N HIS A 416 180.10 -94.64 50.09
CA HIS A 416 180.84 -93.42 50.51
C HIS A 416 180.64 -93.15 52.01
N LYS A 417 179.67 -93.81 52.72
CA LYS A 417 179.39 -93.65 54.18
C LYS A 417 180.08 -94.77 54.97
N LEU A 418 180.64 -95.89 54.40
CA LEU A 418 181.35 -96.98 55.10
C LEU A 418 182.87 -96.77 55.01
N LEU A 419 183.37 -95.89 54.14
CA LEU A 419 184.81 -95.59 54.05
C LEU A 419 185.13 -94.23 54.69
N GLU A 420 184.07 -93.41 55.13
CA GLU A 420 184.15 -92.09 55.79
C GLU A 420 183.96 -92.23 57.30
N GLY A 421 183.83 -93.61 57.93
CA GLY A 421 183.77 -93.93 59.38
C GLY A 421 185.10 -94.50 59.88
N ARG A 422 186.19 -94.61 59.01
CA ARG A 422 187.49 -95.07 59.56
C ARG A 422 188.54 -93.96 59.44
N LEU A 423 188.15 -92.82 59.05
CA LEU A 423 189.12 -91.70 58.98
C LEU A 423 188.64 -90.56 59.89
N SER A 424 187.62 -90.91 60.85
CA SER A 424 187.16 -89.95 61.87
C SER A 424 187.66 -90.38 63.26
N GLU A 425 188.97 -91.12 63.38
CA GLU A 425 189.70 -91.31 64.65
C GLU A 425 191.20 -91.06 64.42
N ALA A 426 191.73 -90.10 63.67
CA ALA A 426 193.15 -89.64 63.75
C ALA A 426 193.23 -88.19 63.26
N GLN A 427 192.59 -87.22 63.96
CA GLN A 427 193.53 -86.09 64.14
C GLN A 427 192.90 -84.79 63.62
N ARG A 428 191.61 -84.52 64.12
CA ARG A 428 190.64 -83.43 64.31
C ARG A 428 191.32 -82.15 64.80
N ARG A 429 192.23 -81.52 63.85
CA ARG A 429 193.06 -80.36 63.49
C ARG A 429 192.74 -79.94 62.05
N LEU A 430 192.15 -78.60 61.73
CA LEU A 430 192.58 -77.40 61.00
C LEU A 430 192.04 -77.43 59.57
N THR A 431 191.28 -76.32 59.08
CA THR A 431 191.28 -75.15 58.19
C THR A 431 190.74 -75.56 56.81
N ALA A 432 189.91 -74.50 56.16
CA ALA A 432 189.84 -73.44 55.13
C ALA A 432 189.31 -74.03 53.81
N THR A 433 188.36 -73.22 53.13
CA THR A 433 188.22 -72.27 52.02
C THR A 433 187.52 -72.96 50.84
N ARG A 434 186.57 -72.17 50.14
CA ARG A 434 186.31 -71.26 49.01
C ARG A 434 185.64 -72.03 47.86
N LYS A 435 184.55 -71.31 47.13
CA LYS A 435 184.31 -70.51 45.91
C LYS A 435 183.42 -71.32 44.95
N THR A 436 182.32 -70.51 44.25
CA THR A 436 182.11 -69.63 43.08
C THR A 436 181.03 -70.24 42.18
N THR A 437 180.05 -69.29 41.73
CA THR A 437 179.71 -68.29 40.70
C THR A 437 178.55 -68.81 39.85
N THR A 438 177.56 -67.85 39.52
CA THR A 438 177.28 -66.73 38.58
C THR A 438 176.08 -67.10 37.70
N ALA A 439 175.16 -65.97 37.55
CA ALA A 439 175.04 -64.86 36.57
C ALA A 439 173.64 -64.88 35.95
N SER A 440 172.85 -63.65 36.00
CA SER A 440 172.70 -62.26 35.53
C SER A 440 171.82 -62.20 34.28
N SER A 441 170.94 -61.08 34.22
CA SER A 441 170.85 -59.62 34.03
C SER A 441 170.21 -59.31 32.67
N ASP A 442 169.38 -58.13 32.58
CA ASP A 442 169.36 -56.66 32.48
C ASP A 442 168.76 -56.24 31.13
N ASP A 443 168.09 -54.93 30.92
CA ASP A 443 167.96 -53.47 30.75
C ASP A 443 168.15 -53.08 29.28
N ARG A 444 167.41 -51.88 28.71
CA ARG A 444 167.46 -50.42 28.44
C ARG A 444 166.94 -50.14 27.03
N SER A 445 166.34 -48.70 26.66
CA SER A 445 166.39 -47.26 26.37
C SER A 445 166.54 -47.03 24.86
N ASP A 446 166.06 -45.69 24.16
CA ASP A 446 166.07 -44.38 23.47
C ASP A 446 167.26 -44.27 22.53
N LYS A 447 167.14 -43.34 21.26
CA LYS A 447 167.66 -42.09 20.66
C LYS A 447 167.55 -42.17 19.13
N CYS A 448 167.33 -40.91 18.32
CA CYS A 448 167.54 -39.71 17.50
C CYS A 448 168.49 -40.00 16.33
N ASN A 449 168.37 -39.23 15.12
CA ASN A 449 168.84 -38.66 13.84
C ASN A 449 170.28 -38.16 13.91
N ASN A 450 171.18 -38.13 12.69
CA ASN A 450 171.72 -37.08 11.79
C ASN A 450 172.60 -37.73 10.71
N GLN A 451 172.70 -36.93 9.50
CA GLN A 451 173.91 -36.29 8.91
C GLN A 451 173.50 -35.36 7.77
N PRO A 452 174.62 -34.42 7.03
CA PRO A 452 175.50 -33.28 7.26
C PRO A 452 175.46 -32.26 6.11
N HIS A 453 176.01 -30.88 6.44
CA HIS A 453 177.14 -29.93 6.38
C HIS A 453 176.73 -28.69 5.59
N ARG A 454 177.04 -27.34 6.01
CA ARG A 454 177.88 -26.13 6.08
C ARG A 454 177.19 -24.99 5.35
N SER A 455 177.02 -23.64 5.92
CA SER A 455 177.45 -22.24 6.11
C SER A 455 176.44 -21.30 5.45
N SER A 456 175.75 -20.26 6.12
CA SER A 456 175.97 -18.82 6.35
C SER A 456 175.08 -18.00 5.41
N ASP A 457 173.84 -17.45 5.94
CA ASP A 457 173.19 -16.14 6.22
C ASP A 457 172.75 -15.47 4.91
N ASP A 458 171.82 -16.06 3.98
CA ASP A 458 171.05 -15.42 2.89
C ASP A 458 169.58 -15.79 3.01
N CYS A 459 168.94 -16.17 4.24
CA CYS A 459 167.57 -16.73 4.37
C CYS A 459 166.71 -15.79 5.24
N ARG A 460 167.02 -14.67 5.54
CA ARG A 460 166.12 -13.84 6.38
C ARG A 460 165.40 -12.81 5.51
N ASN A 461 165.76 -12.50 4.29
CA ASN A 461 165.07 -11.48 3.47
C ASN A 461 163.98 -12.13 2.62
N GLU A 462 163.84 -13.40 2.49
CA GLU A 462 162.79 -14.13 1.73
C GLU A 462 161.62 -14.50 2.66
N VAL A 463 161.79 -14.48 3.90
CA VAL A 463 160.69 -14.82 4.84
C VAL A 463 159.83 -13.58 5.10
N LEU A 464 160.33 -12.34 4.96
CA LEU A 464 159.51 -11.12 5.22
C LEU A 464 158.70 -10.76 3.98
N ARG A 465 159.14 -11.10 2.75
CA ARG A 465 158.35 -10.84 1.52
C ARG A 465 157.18 -11.82 1.41
N ASN A 466 157.38 -12.99 1.89
CA ASN A 466 156.28 -13.97 1.89
C ASN A 466 155.24 -13.65 2.99
N GLU A 467 155.53 -12.95 3.99
CA GLU A 467 154.55 -12.56 5.03
C GLU A 467 153.72 -11.35 4.58
N VAL A 468 154.26 -10.44 3.84
CA VAL A 468 153.48 -9.28 3.36
C VAL A 468 152.52 -9.74 2.25
N ALA A 469 152.89 -10.69 1.46
CA ALA A 469 151.96 -11.23 0.44
C ALA A 469 150.82 -12.03 1.09
N GLY A 470 151.10 -12.64 2.23
CA GLY A 470 150.04 -13.36 2.97
C GLY A 470 149.04 -12.40 3.62
N LEU A 471 149.48 -11.22 4.09
CA LEU A 471 148.54 -10.27 4.73
C LEU A 471 147.71 -9.54 3.68
N ARG A 472 148.20 -9.36 2.45
CA ARG A 472 147.40 -8.72 1.37
C ARG A 472 146.34 -9.69 0.85
N ALA A 473 146.69 -11.00 0.84
CA ALA A 473 145.68 -12.00 0.44
C ALA A 473 144.57 -12.12 1.50
N LEU A 474 144.95 -12.02 2.72
CA LEU A 474 143.90 -12.08 3.76
C LEU A 474 143.02 -10.82 3.72
N LEU A 475 143.54 -9.72 3.44
CA LEU A 475 142.73 -8.48 3.38
C LEU A 475 141.79 -8.52 2.17
N THR A 476 142.23 -9.07 1.06
CA THR A 476 141.33 -9.19 -0.13
C THR A 476 140.19 -10.19 0.18
N GLU A 477 140.50 -11.27 0.91
CA GLU A 477 139.45 -12.22 1.32
C GLU A 477 138.43 -11.57 2.27
N ARG A 478 138.94 -10.77 3.15
CA ARG A 478 137.99 -10.08 4.06
C ARG A 478 137.14 -9.06 3.30
N ASN A 479 137.64 -8.40 2.27
CA ASN A 479 136.86 -7.43 1.49
C ASN A 479 135.79 -8.14 0.64
N ILE A 480 136.13 -9.32 0.20
CA ILE A 480 135.10 -10.08 -0.55
C ILE A 480 133.98 -10.52 0.40
N THR A 481 134.33 -10.91 1.58
CA THR A 481 133.30 -11.27 2.58
C THR A 481 132.45 -10.05 2.94
N ILE A 482 133.04 -8.95 3.11
CA ILE A 482 132.26 -7.75 3.49
C ILE A 482 131.34 -7.36 2.33
N ASP A 483 131.75 -7.52 1.08
CA ASP A 483 130.87 -7.18 -0.06
C ASP A 483 129.70 -8.17 -0.16
N THR A 484 129.97 -9.39 0.12
CA THR A 484 128.86 -10.37 0.10
C THR A 484 127.86 -10.09 1.24
N LEU A 485 128.36 -9.78 2.35
CA LEU A 485 127.44 -9.45 3.45
C LEU A 485 126.67 -8.17 3.17
N ARG A 486 127.23 -7.18 2.50
CA ARG A 486 126.48 -5.96 2.16
C ARG A 486 125.39 -6.28 1.12
N ALA A 487 125.72 -7.16 0.19
CA ALA A 487 124.70 -7.55 -0.80
C ALA A 487 123.55 -8.33 -0.13
N ASP A 488 123.92 -9.26 0.78
CA ASP A 488 122.86 -9.97 1.52
C ASP A 488 122.00 -9.01 2.36
N LEU A 489 122.61 -7.96 2.93
CA LEU A 489 121.81 -7.00 3.73
C LEU A 489 120.88 -6.18 2.81
N LYS A 490 121.34 -5.85 1.63
CA LYS A 490 120.46 -5.12 0.68
C LYS A 490 119.30 -6.02 0.23
N ASP A 491 119.56 -7.29 0.01
CA ASP A 491 118.46 -8.20 -0.40
C ASP A 491 117.48 -8.43 0.75
N THR A 492 118.02 -8.56 1.97
CA THR A 492 117.10 -8.71 3.11
C THR A 492 116.29 -7.42 3.33
N ARG A 493 116.95 -6.25 3.12
CA ARG A 493 116.20 -4.98 3.28
C ARG A 493 115.12 -4.87 2.19
N ALA A 494 115.36 -5.30 0.98
CA ALA A 494 114.33 -5.25 -0.08
C ALA A 494 113.20 -6.24 0.22
N GLN A 495 113.54 -7.45 0.78
CA GLN A 495 112.47 -8.42 1.15
C GLN A 495 111.62 -7.88 2.30
N LEU A 496 112.28 -7.24 3.26
CA LEU A 496 111.50 -6.67 4.39
C LEU A 496 110.64 -5.49 3.91
N SER A 497 111.09 -4.69 2.94
CA SER A 497 110.27 -3.58 2.38
C SER A 497 109.08 -4.13 1.60
N ASP A 498 109.22 -5.24 0.85
CA ASP A 498 108.08 -5.85 0.14
C ASP A 498 107.06 -6.43 1.14
N LEU A 499 107.59 -7.11 2.17
CA LEU A 499 106.65 -7.65 3.18
C LEU A 499 105.94 -6.53 3.94
N ARG A 500 106.66 -5.41 4.20
CA ARG A 500 105.99 -4.26 4.83
C ARG A 500 104.93 -3.66 3.90
N GLY A 501 105.23 -3.63 2.57
CA GLY A 501 104.21 -3.13 1.61
C GLY A 501 103.02 -4.09 1.50
N GLU A 502 103.22 -5.38 1.51
CA GLU A 502 102.09 -6.34 1.43
C GLU A 502 101.25 -6.31 2.72
N LEU A 503 101.92 -6.20 3.87
CA LEU A 503 101.16 -6.09 5.13
C LEU A 503 100.34 -4.80 5.17
N THR A 504 100.86 -3.73 4.60
CA THR A 504 100.09 -2.47 4.57
C THR A 504 98.95 -2.56 3.55
N GLU A 505 99.14 -3.26 2.47
CA GLU A 505 98.06 -3.40 1.48
C GLU A 505 96.99 -4.38 1.99
N ALA A 506 97.44 -5.43 2.69
CA ALA A 506 96.45 -6.35 3.30
C ALA A 506 95.60 -5.64 4.36
N GLN A 507 96.24 -4.80 5.14
CA GLN A 507 95.46 -4.04 6.14
C GLN A 507 94.54 -3.03 5.45
N LYS A 508 95.01 -2.39 4.42
CA LYS A 508 94.14 -1.44 3.68
C LYS A 508 92.97 -2.18 3.03
N GLU A 509 93.16 -3.37 2.44
CA GLU A 509 92.05 -4.11 1.83
C GLU A 509 91.06 -4.60 2.90
N GLU A 510 91.55 -5.03 4.08
CA GLU A 510 90.63 -5.43 5.17
C GLU A 510 89.79 -4.24 5.65
N ILE A 511 90.39 -3.00 5.73
CA ILE A 511 89.61 -1.82 6.20
C ILE A 511 88.60 -1.44 5.11
N GLU A 512 88.96 -1.59 3.85
CA GLU A 512 87.99 -1.26 2.77
C GLU A 512 86.85 -2.28 2.74
N SER A 513 87.22 -3.56 2.94
CA SER A 513 86.14 -4.55 3.01
C SER A 513 85.23 -4.33 4.23
N ALA A 514 85.86 -3.93 5.36
CA ALA A 514 85.03 -3.63 6.56
C ALA A 514 84.17 -2.38 6.35
N LEU A 515 84.67 -1.37 5.67
CA LEU A 515 83.86 -0.16 5.42
C LEU A 515 82.72 -0.48 4.44
N GLU A 516 83.05 -1.28 3.41
CA GLU A 516 81.97 -1.63 2.46
C GLU A 516 80.90 -2.47 3.17
N PHE A 517 81.34 -3.36 3.96
CA PHE A 517 80.36 -4.11 4.76
C PHE A 517 79.53 -3.18 5.66
N GLY A 518 80.19 -2.20 6.30
CA GLY A 518 79.42 -1.23 7.13
C GLY A 518 78.41 -0.45 6.28
N LYS A 519 78.84 -0.05 5.06
CA LYS A 519 77.90 0.73 4.21
C LYS A 519 76.71 -0.16 3.78
N ARG A 520 77.04 -1.41 3.46
CA ARG A 520 75.93 -2.31 3.09
C ARG A 520 74.98 -2.55 4.28
N THR A 521 75.56 -2.78 5.40
CA THR A 521 74.70 -2.98 6.59
C THR A 521 73.92 -1.70 6.93
N SER A 522 74.56 -0.56 6.84
CA SER A 522 73.82 0.70 7.13
C SER A 522 72.71 0.91 6.10
N SER A 523 72.97 0.60 4.85
CA SER A 523 71.91 0.76 3.84
C SER A 523 70.76 -0.22 4.09
N GLU A 524 71.15 -1.46 4.44
CA GLU A 524 70.08 -2.42 4.79
C GLU A 524 69.31 -1.97 6.04
N LEU A 525 70.00 -1.40 6.98
CA LEU A 525 69.28 -0.89 8.18
C LEU A 525 68.39 0.30 7.82
N ALA A 526 68.84 1.10 6.96
CA ALA A 526 68.00 2.26 6.55
C ALA A 526 66.73 1.76 5.84
N ILE A 527 66.87 0.76 5.02
CA ILE A 527 65.69 0.24 4.30
C ILE A 527 64.74 -0.42 5.31
N THR A 528 65.33 -1.21 6.21
CA THR A 528 64.46 -1.84 7.22
C THR A 528 63.82 -0.78 8.12
N ARG A 529 64.49 0.26 8.48
CA ARG A 529 63.89 1.36 9.29
C ARG A 529 62.75 2.03 8.50
N ALA A 530 62.96 2.17 7.20
CA ALA A 530 61.88 2.77 6.40
C ALA A 530 60.67 1.83 6.33
N LYS A 531 60.98 0.51 6.19
CA LYS A 531 59.84 -0.44 6.17
C LYS A 531 59.11 -0.45 7.52
N LEU A 532 59.89 -0.37 8.56
CA LEU A 532 59.25 -0.31 9.89
C LEU A 532 58.44 0.98 10.07
N SER A 533 58.93 2.04 9.60
CA SER A 533 58.16 3.30 9.71
C SER A 533 56.85 3.19 8.88
N HIS A 534 56.99 2.62 7.71
CA HIS A 534 55.77 2.45 6.89
C HIS A 534 54.77 1.54 7.60
N LEU A 535 55.27 0.38 8.11
CA LEU A 535 54.36 -0.50 8.86
C LEU A 535 53.79 0.19 10.10
N THR A 536 54.57 1.01 10.73
CA THR A 536 54.03 1.76 11.90
C THR A 536 52.95 2.74 11.45
N ASP A 537 53.06 3.38 10.32
CA ASP A 537 52.02 4.30 9.83
C ASP A 537 50.73 3.53 9.48
N ILE A 538 50.97 2.33 8.92
CA ILE A 538 49.76 1.55 8.58
C ILE A 538 49.06 1.09 9.86
N VAL A 539 49.87 0.66 10.81
CA VAL A 539 49.26 0.23 12.08
C VAL A 539 48.56 1.41 12.76
N GLU A 540 49.15 2.55 12.72
CA GLU A 540 48.48 3.72 13.33
C GLU A 540 47.20 4.06 12.55
N GLY A 541 47.23 3.95 11.20
CA GLY A 541 46.00 4.16 10.41
C GLY A 541 44.92 3.15 10.77
N LEU A 542 45.37 1.88 10.90
CA LEU A 542 44.36 0.85 11.26
C LEU A 542 43.83 1.08 12.67
N ARG A 543 44.71 1.52 13.55
CA ARG A 543 44.24 1.84 14.92
C ARG A 543 43.23 3.01 14.89
N GLY A 544 43.47 3.98 14.03
CA GLY A 544 42.49 5.09 13.90
C GLY A 544 41.15 4.58 13.36
N GLU A 545 41.23 3.70 12.39
CA GLU A 545 39.96 3.18 11.84
C GLU A 545 39.21 2.34 12.88
N VAL A 546 39.98 1.62 13.61
CA VAL A 546 39.32 0.82 14.67
C VAL A 546 38.69 1.75 15.72
N ASN A 547 39.35 2.75 16.05
CA ASN A 547 38.75 3.69 17.03
C ASN A 547 37.51 4.38 16.44
N GLN A 548 37.56 4.70 15.20
CA GLN A 548 36.39 5.34 14.57
C GLN A 548 35.21 4.36 14.54
N LYS A 549 35.54 3.11 14.13
CA LYS A 549 34.43 2.14 14.13
C LYS A 549 33.91 1.87 15.54
N ASP A 550 34.77 1.84 16.54
CA ASP A 550 34.32 1.68 17.94
C ASP A 550 33.41 2.84 18.37
N GLU A 551 33.79 4.06 17.99
CA GLU A 551 32.93 5.20 18.35
C GLU A 551 31.58 5.12 17.63
N ALA A 552 31.63 4.69 16.37
CA ALA A 552 30.35 4.55 15.65
C ALA A 552 29.48 3.45 16.28
N LEU A 553 30.16 2.39 16.67
CA LEU A 553 29.39 1.33 17.36
C LEU A 553 28.80 1.82 18.68
N LYS A 554 29.56 2.60 19.39
CA LYS A 554 29.01 3.14 20.66
C LYS A 554 27.80 4.04 20.38
N LYS A 555 27.87 4.79 19.34
CA LYS A 555 26.70 5.65 19.03
C LYS A 555 25.51 4.80 18.62
N GLN A 556 25.76 3.80 17.82
CA GLN A 556 24.65 2.92 17.42
C GLN A 556 24.06 2.18 18.64
N LEU A 557 24.91 1.72 19.51
CA LEU A 557 24.40 1.08 20.73
C LEU A 557 23.56 2.04 21.56
N SER A 558 23.95 3.30 21.64
CA SER A 558 23.15 4.28 22.40
C SER A 558 21.77 4.49 21.75
N ILE A 559 21.78 4.49 20.43
CA ILE A 559 20.48 4.68 19.74
C ILE A 559 19.62 3.43 19.94
N SER A 560 20.16 2.30 19.78
CA SER A 560 19.43 1.05 20.02
C SER A 560 18.87 0.99 21.45
N ASN A 561 19.68 1.42 22.41
CA ASN A 561 19.18 1.42 23.79
C ASN A 561 18.03 2.40 23.98
N GLU A 562 18.18 3.52 23.30
CA GLU A 562 17.05 4.49 23.40
C GLU A 562 15.79 3.92 22.76
N LEU A 563 15.95 3.27 21.66
CA LEU A 563 14.77 2.68 21.01
C LEU A 563 14.18 1.56 21.87
N ARG A 564 15.05 0.77 22.45
CA ARG A 564 14.57 -0.28 23.37
C ARG A 564 13.80 0.33 24.56
N GLU A 565 14.35 1.43 25.09
CA GLU A 565 13.63 2.06 26.21
C GLU A 565 12.27 2.62 25.74
N CYS A 566 12.20 3.13 24.52
CA CYS A 566 10.91 3.66 23.99
C CYS A 566 9.92 2.51 23.77
N LEU A 567 10.46 1.41 23.29
CA LEU A 567 9.56 0.27 23.09
C LEU A 567 9.04 -0.27 24.43
N THR A 568 9.93 -0.36 25.37
CA THR A 568 9.47 -0.82 26.70
C THR A 568 8.41 0.14 27.27
N GLN A 569 8.61 1.45 27.02
CA GLN A 569 7.59 2.42 27.53
C GLN A 569 6.25 2.22 26.80
N ARG A 570 6.31 1.94 25.54
CA ARG A 570 5.04 1.74 24.79
C ARG A 570 4.37 0.44 25.21
N GLU A 571 5.25 -0.55 25.45
CA GLU A 571 4.69 -1.83 25.96
C GLU A 571 4.01 -1.64 27.32
N GLU A 572 4.63 -0.85 28.15
CA GLU A 572 3.99 -0.59 29.46
C GLU A 572 2.67 0.19 29.27
N GLU A 573 2.66 1.08 28.30
CA GLU A 573 1.43 1.85 28.05
C GLU A 573 0.32 0.93 27.49
N ILE A 574 0.73 0.08 26.65
CA ILE A 574 -0.26 -0.86 26.09
C ILE A 574 -0.82 -1.74 27.23
N THR A 575 0.06 -2.23 28.06
CA THR A 575 -0.43 -3.05 29.20
C THR A 575 -1.36 -2.22 30.11
N ARG A 576 -1.02 -0.97 30.30
CA ARG A 576 -1.90 -0.12 31.15
C ARG A 576 -3.28 0.04 30.51
N LEU A 577 -3.23 0.29 29.21
CA LEU A 577 -4.52 0.50 28.54
C LEU A 577 -5.32 -0.82 28.51
N HIS A 578 -4.61 -1.90 28.29
CA HIS A 578 -5.28 -3.21 28.37
C HIS A 578 -5.90 -3.44 29.75
N ASP A 579 -5.20 -3.16 30.82
CA ASP A 579 -5.78 -3.30 32.17
C ASP A 579 -6.99 -2.37 32.37
N CYS A 580 -6.95 -1.17 31.78
CA CYS A 580 -8.08 -0.24 31.91
C CYS A 580 -9.31 -0.78 31.14
N LEU A 581 -9.01 -1.38 30.03
CA LEU A 581 -10.15 -1.93 29.26
C LEU A 581 -10.75 -3.15 29.99
N LYS A 582 -9.91 -3.93 30.50
CA LYS A 582 -10.42 -5.06 31.29
C LYS A 582 -11.23 -4.60 32.50
N GLN A 583 -10.78 -3.55 33.14
CA GLN A 583 -11.55 -3.03 34.28
C GLN A 583 -12.91 -2.48 33.82
N GLU A 584 -12.91 -1.81 32.66
CA GLU A 584 -14.20 -1.27 32.16
C GLU A 584 -15.12 -2.41 31.72
N SER A 585 -14.53 -3.42 31.09
CA SER A 585 -15.33 -4.60 30.74
C SER A 585 -15.87 -5.31 31.99
N GLY A 586 -15.03 -5.40 33.00
CA GLY A 586 -15.51 -5.98 34.28
C GLY A 586 -16.65 -5.14 34.89
N LYS A 587 -16.56 -3.78 34.81
CA LYS A 587 -17.66 -2.93 35.34
C LYS A 587 -18.94 -3.12 34.52
N HIS A 588 -18.79 -3.34 33.20
CA HIS A 588 -19.95 -3.54 32.34
C HIS A 588 -20.61 -4.90 32.61
N VAL A 589 -19.80 -5.90 32.89
CA VAL A 589 -20.36 -7.24 33.24
C VAL A 589 -21.06 -7.17 34.60
N GLN A 590 -20.46 -6.42 35.52
CA GLN A 590 -21.12 -6.25 36.83
C GLN A 590 -22.43 -5.46 36.70
N GLU A 591 -22.48 -4.47 35.79
CA GLU A 591 -23.73 -3.71 35.58
C GLU A 591 -24.78 -4.60 34.90
N LEU A 592 -24.32 -5.48 34.05
CA LEU A 592 -25.27 -6.39 33.36
C LEU A 592 -25.79 -7.46 34.34
N THR A 593 -24.93 -7.88 35.23
CA THR A 593 -25.40 -8.82 36.28
C THR A 593 -26.37 -8.13 37.26
N GLN A 594 -26.09 -6.84 37.54
CA GLN A 594 -27.04 -6.11 38.41
C GLN A 594 -28.38 -5.90 37.68
N PHE A 595 -28.33 -5.75 36.38
CA PHE A 595 -29.56 -5.59 35.59
C PHE A 595 -30.31 -6.92 35.52
N GLN A 596 -29.60 -7.97 35.42
CA GLN A 596 -30.24 -9.30 35.39
C GLN A 596 -30.83 -9.66 36.76
N SER A 597 -30.17 -9.26 37.85
CA SER A 597 -30.72 -9.48 39.19
C SER A 597 -31.99 -8.64 39.42
N VAL A 598 -32.05 -7.45 38.83
CA VAL A 598 -33.26 -6.61 38.97
C VAL A 598 -34.37 -7.22 38.11
N SER A 599 -33.98 -7.79 37.04
CA SER A 599 -34.97 -8.47 36.19
C SER A 599 -35.48 -9.75 36.86
N LYS A 600 -34.61 -10.45 37.57
CA LYS A 600 -35.05 -11.64 38.33
C LYS A 600 -35.93 -11.24 39.52
N LEU A 601 -35.60 -10.13 40.17
CA LEU A 601 -36.44 -9.64 41.28
C LEU A 601 -37.81 -9.17 40.75
N THR A 602 -37.85 -8.63 39.58
CA THR A 602 -39.14 -8.19 38.97
C THR A 602 -39.97 -9.42 38.56
N GLU A 603 -39.27 -10.44 38.12
CA GLU A 603 -39.99 -11.69 37.77
C GLU A 603 -40.47 -12.43 39.03
N GLU A 604 -39.63 -12.36 40.10
CA GLU A 604 -40.07 -12.96 41.38
C GLU A 604 -41.21 -12.15 42.00
N LEU A 605 -41.19 -10.82 41.81
CA LEU A 605 -42.30 -10.00 42.36
C LEU A 605 -43.57 -10.22 41.52
N ALA A 606 -43.52 -10.51 40.28
CA ALA A 606 -44.66 -10.82 39.40
C ALA A 606 -45.24 -12.20 39.72
N VAL A 607 -44.37 -13.15 40.09
CA VAL A 607 -44.85 -14.49 40.51
C VAL A 607 -45.50 -14.41 41.89
N ILE A 608 -44.88 -13.59 42.77
CA ILE A 608 -45.52 -13.43 44.11
C ILE A 608 -46.83 -12.65 43.95
N GLY A 609 -46.88 -11.60 43.04
CA GLY A 609 -48.16 -10.91 42.76
C GLY A 609 -49.19 -11.88 42.16
N GLY A 610 -48.79 -12.94 41.40
CA GLY A 610 -49.72 -13.95 40.83
C GLY A 610 -50.10 -15.02 41.87
N GLU A 611 -49.27 -15.29 42.87
CA GLU A 611 -49.53 -16.24 43.97
C GLU A 611 -50.32 -15.58 45.11
N CYS A 612 -50.41 -14.23 45.23
CA CYS A 612 -51.16 -13.50 46.28
C CYS A 612 -52.62 -13.33 45.86
N ARG A 613 -52.96 -13.65 44.59
CA ARG A 613 -54.39 -13.66 44.19
C ARG A 613 -54.98 -15.06 44.33
N GLY A 614 -54.20 -16.16 44.48
CA GLY A 614 -54.62 -17.57 44.59
C GLY A 614 -54.42 -18.13 46.01
N GLU A 615 -53.55 -17.48 46.94
CA GLU A 615 -53.24 -17.97 48.30
C GLU A 615 -54.25 -17.39 49.31
N ARG A 616 -54.95 -16.27 48.99
CA ARG A 616 -56.03 -15.85 49.93
C ARG A 616 -57.25 -16.77 49.80
N HIS A 617 -57.48 -17.32 48.61
CA HIS A 617 -58.61 -18.25 48.41
C HIS A 617 -58.29 -19.66 48.92
N LEU A 618 -57.03 -19.99 48.77
CA LEU A 618 -56.61 -21.31 49.31
C LEU A 618 -56.49 -21.26 50.84
N GLU A 619 -56.10 -20.11 51.40
CA GLU A 619 -56.08 -19.96 52.88
C GLU A 619 -57.50 -19.95 53.45
N VAL A 620 -58.44 -19.40 52.70
CA VAL A 620 -59.84 -19.46 53.17
C VAL A 620 -60.36 -20.89 53.02
N ILE A 621 -59.99 -21.60 51.99
CA ILE A 621 -60.42 -23.00 51.81
C ILE A 621 -59.71 -23.90 52.83
N SER A 622 -58.46 -23.68 53.14
CA SER A 622 -57.74 -24.46 54.18
C SER A 622 -58.32 -24.20 55.57
N LYS A 623 -58.69 -22.91 55.82
CA LYS A 623 -59.27 -22.65 57.17
C LYS A 623 -60.66 -23.30 57.27
N GLN A 624 -61.35 -23.35 56.11
CA GLN A 624 -62.65 -24.04 56.13
C GLN A 624 -62.46 -25.56 56.22
N ARG A 625 -61.39 -26.09 55.56
CA ARG A 625 -61.07 -27.53 55.65
C ARG A 625 -60.54 -27.89 57.05
N GLU A 626 -59.78 -27.04 57.63
CA GLU A 626 -59.25 -27.28 58.99
C GLU A 626 -60.38 -27.17 60.04
N ALA A 627 -61.29 -26.32 59.85
CA ALA A 627 -62.43 -26.28 60.78
C ALA A 627 -63.29 -27.56 60.63
N LEU A 628 -63.29 -28.11 59.45
CA LEU A 628 -64.08 -29.34 59.21
C LEU A 628 -63.33 -30.57 59.72
N SER A 629 -61.96 -30.56 59.50
CA SER A 629 -61.13 -31.65 60.06
C SER A 629 -61.10 -31.61 61.59
N GLN A 630 -61.21 -30.46 62.21
CA GLN A 630 -61.26 -30.39 63.70
C GLN A 630 -62.63 -30.86 64.21
N LEU A 631 -63.59 -30.69 63.39
CA LEU A 631 -64.92 -31.22 63.79
C LEU A 631 -64.96 -32.74 63.59
N ARG A 632 -64.25 -33.16 62.54
CA ARG A 632 -64.23 -34.62 62.27
C ARG A 632 -63.27 -35.32 63.23
N GLN A 633 -62.09 -34.71 63.60
CA GLN A 633 -61.12 -35.23 64.59
C GLN A 633 -61.69 -35.17 66.01
N ARG A 634 -62.56 -34.19 66.34
CA ARG A 634 -63.30 -34.28 67.63
C ARG A 634 -64.32 -35.42 67.58
N LEU A 635 -64.71 -35.76 66.35
CA LEU A 635 -65.67 -36.88 66.22
C LEU A 635 -64.92 -38.22 66.21
N ARG A 636 -63.62 -38.11 65.84
CA ARG A 636 -62.83 -39.34 65.74
C ARG A 636 -61.98 -39.53 67.00
N ASP A 637 -61.48 -38.59 67.75
CA ASP A 637 -60.83 -38.70 69.08
C ASP A 637 -61.86 -39.05 70.17
N HIS A 638 -63.24 -39.08 69.77
CA HIS A 638 -64.17 -39.84 70.63
C HIS A 638 -64.14 -41.33 70.27
N THR A 639 -63.21 -41.82 69.38
CA THR A 639 -63.45 -43.23 68.99
C THR A 639 -62.10 -43.94 68.84
N THR A 640 -60.88 -43.63 69.75
CA THR A 640 -60.08 -44.86 69.90
C THR A 640 -58.60 -44.54 69.69
N GLY A 641 -57.60 -44.15 70.65
CA GLY A 641 -56.26 -44.36 71.26
C GLY A 641 -55.67 -45.72 70.91
N GLY A 642 -54.33 -45.63 70.27
CA GLY A 642 -52.97 -46.03 70.74
C GLY A 642 -52.25 -46.84 69.65
N ASP A 643 -50.69 -46.52 69.31
CA ASP A 643 -49.25 -46.65 69.65
C ASP A 643 -48.56 -47.52 68.60
N ALA A 644 -47.07 -47.22 68.04
CA ALA A 644 -45.61 -47.02 68.13
C ALA A 644 -44.88 -48.10 67.32
N GLY A 645 -43.43 -47.86 66.56
CA GLY A 645 -41.98 -47.60 66.73
C GLY A 645 -41.17 -48.37 65.66
N ALA A 646 -39.56 -47.81 65.19
CA ALA A 646 -38.18 -48.30 65.47
C ALA A 646 -37.20 -47.56 64.57
N GLY A 647 -35.66 -47.09 64.84
CA GLY A 647 -34.36 -46.39 64.72
C GLY A 647 -33.22 -47.28 65.22
N GLU A 648 -32.21 -48.02 64.42
CA GLU A 648 -30.83 -48.45 64.76
C GLU A 648 -30.03 -48.68 63.48
N ALA A 649 -29.77 -48.04 62.28
CA ALA A 649 -28.96 -48.21 61.06
C ALA A 649 -28.07 -46.97 60.86
N TYR A 650 -27.61 -46.12 61.70
CA TYR A 650 -26.88 -44.87 61.41
C TYR A 650 -25.51 -44.90 62.11
N ASP A 651 -24.97 -45.99 62.68
CA ASP A 651 -23.72 -45.88 63.47
C ASP A 651 -22.64 -46.76 62.86
N HIS A 652 -22.68 -47.44 61.75
CA HIS A 652 -21.68 -48.33 61.11
C HIS A 652 -21.11 -47.68 59.84
N ASN A 653 -21.57 -46.62 59.34
CA ASN A 653 -21.16 -45.92 58.11
C ASN A 653 -20.23 -44.74 58.42
N ARG A 654 -19.98 -44.46 59.61
CA ARG A 654 -19.10 -43.33 59.97
C ARG A 654 -17.71 -43.84 60.35
N GLN A 655 -17.41 -45.08 60.54
CA GLN A 655 -16.10 -45.64 60.94
C GLN A 655 -15.34 -46.16 59.72
N LEU A 656 -16.00 -46.35 58.59
CA LEU A 656 -15.41 -46.79 57.32
C LEU A 656 -14.93 -45.60 56.50
N ALA A 657 -15.22 -44.41 56.79
CA ALA A 657 -14.81 -43.20 56.05
C ALA A 657 -13.56 -42.59 56.68
N SER A 658 -13.15 -42.99 57.85
CA SER A 658 -11.97 -42.43 58.54
C SER A 658 -10.73 -43.29 58.29
N LEU A 659 -10.83 -44.55 57.80
CA LEU A 659 -9.69 -45.45 57.52
C LEU A 659 -9.26 -45.33 56.05
N ARG A 660 -10.05 -44.76 55.15
CA ARG A 660 -9.76 -44.51 53.72
C ARG A 660 -9.03 -43.18 53.54
N ARG A 661 -9.05 -42.32 54.49
CA ARG A 661 -8.35 -41.01 54.46
C ARG A 661 -6.92 -41.15 55.01
N GLU A 662 -6.58 -42.19 55.78
CA GLU A 662 -5.24 -42.39 56.38
C GLU A 662 -4.34 -43.20 55.45
N VAL A 663 -4.90 -43.95 54.47
CA VAL A 663 -4.15 -44.76 53.47
C VAL A 663 -3.80 -43.88 52.26
N ALA A 664 -4.46 -42.77 52.04
CA ALA A 664 -4.19 -41.81 50.93
C ALA A 664 -3.17 -40.75 51.35
N GLU A 665 -2.93 -40.64 52.65
CA GLU A 665 -1.94 -39.68 53.19
C GLU A 665 -0.57 -40.34 53.34
N LEU A 666 -0.49 -41.74 53.37
CA LEU A 666 0.78 -42.50 53.48
C LEU A 666 1.31 -42.84 52.09
N ARG A 667 0.53 -42.66 50.98
CA ARG A 667 0.93 -42.83 49.57
C ARG A 667 1.41 -41.51 48.97
N SER A 668 1.10 -40.31 49.56
CA SER A 668 1.53 -38.97 49.09
C SER A 668 2.82 -38.54 49.79
N GLN A 669 3.35 -39.23 50.86
CA GLN A 669 4.62 -38.91 51.58
C GLN A 669 5.75 -39.82 51.08
N ASN A 670 5.56 -40.88 50.18
CA ASN A 670 6.55 -41.80 49.58
C ASN A 670 6.84 -41.42 48.12
N LEU A 671 6.14 -40.43 47.48
CA LEU A 671 6.35 -39.96 46.09
C LEU A 671 6.99 -38.58 46.09
N MET A 672 7.26 -37.91 47.34
CA MET A 672 7.95 -36.60 47.37
C MET A 672 9.36 -36.77 47.94
N SER A 673 9.95 -38.19 48.18
CA SER A 673 11.32 -38.43 48.67
C SER A 673 12.15 -39.15 47.60
N GLU A 674 11.72 -39.13 46.16
CA GLU A 674 12.59 -39.70 45.10
C GLU A 674 12.57 -38.78 43.88
N VAL A 675 12.71 -37.45 43.93
CA VAL A 675 13.01 -36.61 42.74
C VAL A 675 13.92 -35.46 43.18
N PHE A 676 15.29 -35.82 43.58
CA PHE A 676 16.37 -34.83 43.35
C PHE A 676 17.70 -35.58 43.20
N PRO A 677 18.48 -35.64 41.93
CA PRO A 677 19.93 -35.91 41.89
C PRO A 677 20.75 -34.69 42.33
N ARG A 678 21.22 -34.62 43.58
CA ARG A 678 22.32 -33.87 44.22
C ARG A 678 23.54 -33.79 43.29
N LEU A 679 23.71 -32.78 42.39
CA LEU A 679 24.91 -32.05 41.91
C LEU A 679 25.97 -31.94 42.99
N SER A 680 26.92 -32.90 43.01
CA SER A 680 28.27 -32.71 43.57
C SER A 680 29.18 -32.01 42.53
N PRO A 681 29.84 -30.83 42.86
CA PRO A 681 30.90 -30.15 42.09
C PRO A 681 32.29 -30.50 42.63
N ASN A 682 33.00 -31.51 42.03
CA ASN A 682 34.47 -31.35 42.07
C ASN A 682 35.13 -32.59 41.46
N ARG A 683 35.46 -32.55 40.11
CA ARG A 683 36.75 -33.25 39.86
C ARG A 683 37.36 -32.75 38.55
N VAL A 684 38.30 -31.79 38.63
CA VAL A 684 39.65 -31.48 38.14
C VAL A 684 40.29 -32.72 37.52
N LEU A 685 40.32 -32.77 36.21
CA LEU A 685 41.24 -33.34 35.21
C LEU A 685 42.70 -33.23 35.67
N ALA A 686 43.21 -34.37 36.28
CA ALA A 686 44.69 -34.46 36.35
C ALA A 686 45.16 -35.69 35.56
N LEU A 687 45.63 -35.52 34.33
CA LEU A 687 46.84 -35.88 33.57
C LEU A 687 48.01 -36.24 34.49
N ASP A 688 48.27 -37.60 34.63
CA ASP A 688 49.68 -37.97 34.95
C ASP A 688 50.00 -39.33 34.31
N VAL A 689 50.73 -39.31 33.21
CA VAL A 689 52.02 -39.84 32.70
C VAL A 689 52.92 -40.22 33.87
N GLY A 690 53.10 -41.57 34.07
CA GLY A 690 54.48 -42.10 34.27
C GLY A 690 54.42 -43.52 34.85
N SER A 691 54.96 -44.49 34.11
CA SER A 691 56.17 -45.33 34.03
C SER A 691 56.29 -46.22 35.27
N SER A 692 56.30 -47.61 35.10
CA SER A 692 57.43 -48.52 35.37
C SER A 692 56.90 -49.87 35.88
N VAL A 693 57.18 -50.87 35.08
CA VAL A 693 57.78 -52.23 35.13
C VAL A 693 58.25 -52.55 36.56
N SER A 694 57.61 -53.55 37.25
CA SER A 694 58.18 -54.80 37.80
C SER A 694 57.18 -55.42 38.79
N ASP A 695 56.78 -56.71 38.58
CA ASP A 695 57.10 -57.98 39.26
C ASP A 695 55.94 -58.39 40.17
N GLU A 696 55.21 -59.43 39.81
CA GLU A 696 54.92 -60.74 40.44
C GLU A 696 53.68 -60.66 41.32
N GLY A 697 52.57 -61.25 40.73
CA GLY A 697 51.74 -62.39 41.20
C GLY A 697 50.75 -61.96 42.29
N HIS A 698 49.58 -61.45 41.80
CA HIS A 698 48.24 -61.80 42.33
C HIS A 698 47.28 -60.64 42.08
N ARG A 699 46.84 -60.44 40.81
CA ARG A 699 45.44 -59.95 40.70
C ARG A 699 45.03 -59.94 39.23
N ALA A 700 45.16 -61.02 38.47
CA ALA A 700 44.68 -61.21 37.09
C ALA A 700 43.17 -61.51 37.10
N GLY A 701 42.36 -61.04 38.06
CA GLY A 701 40.90 -61.24 37.87
C GLY A 701 40.16 -59.88 37.90
N ASP A 702 40.91 -58.67 37.95
CA ASP A 702 40.11 -57.42 38.00
C ASP A 702 40.42 -56.55 36.77
N ILE A 703 41.39 -56.99 35.82
CA ILE A 703 41.70 -56.21 34.61
C ILE A 703 40.92 -56.82 33.43
N THR A 704 40.32 -58.11 33.49
CA THR A 704 39.47 -58.68 32.42
C THR A 704 38.00 -58.31 32.67
N GLY A 705 37.61 -57.93 33.99
CA GLY A 705 36.23 -57.47 34.30
C GLY A 705 36.02 -56.01 33.91
N MET A 706 37.19 -55.17 34.01
CA MET A 706 37.08 -53.75 33.60
C MET A 706 37.07 -53.62 32.07
N GLU A 707 37.83 -54.54 31.29
CA GLU A 707 37.82 -54.58 29.82
C GLU A 707 36.54 -55.24 29.30
N LYS A 708 35.93 -56.23 30.03
CA LYS A 708 34.62 -56.82 29.68
C LYS A 708 33.47 -55.87 30.03
N SER A 709 33.72 -55.13 31.10
CA SER A 709 32.72 -54.09 31.48
C SER A 709 32.83 -52.88 30.53
N GLY A 710 34.08 -52.61 30.09
CA GLY A 710 34.27 -51.53 29.10
C GLY A 710 33.69 -51.93 27.73
N LEU A 711 33.84 -53.19 27.32
CA LEU A 711 33.25 -53.67 26.04
C LEU A 711 31.73 -53.76 26.16
N ARG A 712 31.24 -54.15 27.26
CA ARG A 712 29.79 -54.14 27.50
C ARG A 712 29.23 -52.71 27.53
N ASN A 713 29.94 -51.86 28.16
CA ASN A 713 29.50 -50.44 28.17
C ASN A 713 29.55 -49.84 26.76
N ALA A 714 30.60 -50.22 26.00
CA ALA A 714 30.70 -49.73 24.61
C ALA A 714 29.58 -50.34 23.75
N MET A 715 29.22 -51.57 23.95
CA MET A 715 28.11 -52.21 23.23
C MET A 715 26.77 -51.60 23.63
N ASP A 716 26.57 -51.34 24.93
CA ASP A 716 25.35 -50.64 25.38
C ASP A 716 25.25 -49.22 24.82
N ALA A 717 26.42 -48.57 24.74
CA ALA A 717 26.40 -47.20 24.18
C ALA A 717 26.06 -47.23 22.69
N LEU A 718 26.58 -48.20 21.99
CA LEU A 718 26.26 -48.30 20.55
C LEU A 718 24.81 -48.73 20.34
N GLN A 719 24.28 -49.57 21.11
CA GLN A 719 22.85 -49.92 21.07
C GLN A 719 21.96 -48.72 21.41
N ALA A 720 22.37 -48.00 22.42
CA ALA A 720 21.59 -46.79 22.76
C ALA A 720 21.66 -45.76 21.63
N SER A 721 22.81 -45.66 21.03
CA SER A 721 22.93 -44.71 19.89
C SER A 721 22.08 -45.19 18.71
N GLU A 722 22.01 -46.41 18.50
CA GLU A 722 21.20 -46.94 17.39
C GLU A 722 19.70 -46.77 17.67
N GLU A 723 19.32 -47.06 18.84
CA GLU A 723 17.91 -46.81 19.22
C GLU A 723 17.54 -45.33 19.07
N SER A 724 18.45 -44.48 19.46
CA SER A 724 18.16 -43.04 19.32
C SER A 724 18.07 -42.64 17.84
N TYR A 725 18.93 -43.20 17.04
CA TYR A 725 18.86 -42.89 15.61
C TYR A 725 17.51 -43.36 15.02
N LEU A 726 17.08 -44.53 15.35
CA LEU A 726 15.82 -45.06 14.78
C LEU A 726 14.62 -44.26 15.31
N ASP A 727 14.69 -43.85 16.62
CA ASP A 727 13.61 -42.98 17.13
C ASP A 727 13.58 -41.64 16.38
N LEU A 728 14.72 -41.20 16.09
CA LEU A 728 14.78 -39.90 15.35
C LEU A 728 14.20 -40.07 13.94
N VAL A 729 14.58 -41.08 13.31
CA VAL A 729 14.12 -41.28 11.92
C VAL A 729 12.60 -41.54 11.94
N ARG A 730 12.12 -42.24 12.90
CA ARG A 730 10.65 -42.44 12.99
C ARG A 730 9.92 -41.13 13.28
N SER A 731 10.52 -40.34 14.14
CA SER A 731 9.89 -39.04 14.45
C SER A 731 9.88 -38.13 13.22
N ILE A 732 10.99 -38.17 12.52
CA ILE A 732 11.05 -37.32 11.31
C ILE A 732 10.06 -37.86 10.26
N ALA A 733 9.99 -39.07 10.09
CA ALA A 733 9.03 -39.66 9.12
C ALA A 733 7.58 -39.34 9.52
N LEU A 734 7.28 -39.36 10.81
CA LEU A 734 5.91 -39.01 11.26
C LEU A 734 5.60 -37.53 11.00
N HIS A 735 6.65 -36.64 11.18
CA HIS A 735 6.37 -35.20 11.01
C HIS A 735 6.31 -34.85 9.52
N LEU A 736 6.97 -35.73 8.82
CA LEU A 736 6.90 -35.45 7.38
C LEU A 736 5.82 -36.29 6.72
N GLU A 737 5.08 -37.06 7.58
CA GLU A 737 3.95 -37.92 7.18
C GLU A 737 4.39 -38.97 6.16
N LEU A 738 5.71 -39.41 6.28
CA LEU A 738 6.25 -40.44 5.36
C LEU A 738 6.27 -41.81 6.05
N GLY A 739 5.02 -42.38 6.34
CA GLY A 739 4.83 -43.73 6.93
C GLY A 739 6.17 -44.38 7.31
N THR A 740 6.21 -45.75 7.27
CA THR A 740 7.41 -46.52 7.70
C THR A 740 8.46 -46.51 6.57
N LEU A 741 9.69 -46.05 6.92
CA LEU A 741 10.79 -45.88 5.94
C LEU A 741 11.69 -47.11 5.96
N PRO A 742 12.17 -47.42 4.75
CA PRO A 742 13.06 -48.58 4.63
C PRO A 742 14.39 -48.36 5.36
N GLY A 743 14.83 -49.50 6.17
CA GLY A 743 16.17 -49.38 6.81
C GLY A 743 16.05 -49.04 8.30
N GLN A 744 14.72 -49.25 8.79
CA GLN A 744 14.47 -48.97 10.23
C GLN A 744 14.65 -50.25 11.05
N ARG A 745 15.36 -51.18 10.51
CA ARG A 745 15.64 -52.38 11.30
C ARG A 745 16.97 -52.25 12.06
N SER A 746 16.99 -52.90 13.26
CA SER A 746 18.18 -52.79 14.14
C SER A 746 19.34 -53.60 13.55
N LEU A 747 20.54 -52.99 13.67
CA LEU A 747 21.75 -53.65 13.12
C LEU A 747 22.32 -54.66 14.11
N VAL A 748 21.68 -54.84 15.30
CA VAL A 748 22.22 -55.62 16.43
C VAL A 748 22.02 -57.12 16.14
N LEU A 749 21.13 -57.62 15.23
CA LEU A 749 20.94 -59.07 15.00
C LEU A 749 20.99 -59.37 13.50
N VAL A 750 21.66 -58.39 12.76
CA VAL A 750 21.64 -58.63 11.30
C VAL A 750 23.04 -59.16 10.89
N PRO A 751 23.06 -60.34 10.19
CA PRO A 751 24.31 -60.93 9.73
C PRO A 751 25.11 -59.96 8.83
N SER A 752 26.53 -60.08 8.89
CA SER A 752 27.50 -59.14 8.26
C SER A 752 27.22 -58.99 6.76
N ILE A 753 26.51 -59.94 6.12
CA ILE A 753 26.25 -59.88 4.67
C ILE A 753 24.99 -59.04 4.42
N GLU A 754 24.07 -58.82 5.38
CA GLU A 754 22.81 -58.05 5.22
C GLU A 754 22.96 -56.63 5.79
N ARG A 755 24.15 -56.36 6.38
CA ARG A 755 24.39 -55.02 6.95
C ARG A 755 24.59 -53.98 5.84
N GLU A 756 25.18 -54.43 4.72
CA GLU A 756 25.36 -53.50 3.59
C GLU A 756 24.00 -53.16 2.94
N ALA A 757 23.05 -54.08 2.98
CA ALA A 757 21.68 -53.83 2.45
C ALA A 757 20.92 -52.82 3.31
N VAL A 758 21.06 -52.92 4.63
CA VAL A 758 20.40 -51.97 5.56
C VAL A 758 21.05 -50.58 5.41
N ARG A 759 22.40 -50.55 5.16
CA ARG A 759 23.06 -49.24 4.95
C ARG A 759 22.55 -48.60 3.64
N ARG A 760 22.33 -49.41 2.65
CA ARG A 760 21.80 -48.84 1.39
C ARG A 760 20.36 -48.35 1.58
N GLU A 761 19.55 -49.11 2.29
CA GLU A 761 18.17 -48.66 2.59
C GLU A 761 18.16 -47.37 3.42
N ARG A 762 19.08 -47.21 4.37
CA ARG A 762 19.14 -45.97 5.18
C ARG A 762 19.58 -44.78 4.31
N ARG A 763 20.50 -45.09 3.37
CA ARG A 763 20.87 -43.98 2.45
C ARG A 763 19.69 -43.60 1.56
N GLN A 764 18.97 -44.55 1.15
CA GLN A 764 17.76 -44.26 0.35
C GLN A 764 16.74 -43.47 1.16
N THR A 765 16.55 -43.79 2.43
CA THR A 765 15.61 -43.05 3.30
C THR A 765 16.07 -41.60 3.48
N VAL A 766 17.34 -41.43 3.63
CA VAL A 766 17.84 -40.05 3.81
C VAL A 766 17.59 -39.26 2.51
N GLU A 767 17.74 -39.88 1.39
CA GLU A 767 17.49 -39.17 0.12
C GLU A 767 16.00 -38.84 -0.03
N LEU A 768 15.17 -39.74 0.35
CA LEU A 768 13.72 -39.47 0.28
C LEU A 768 13.33 -38.33 1.23
N LEU A 769 13.91 -38.37 2.41
CA LEU A 769 13.60 -37.28 3.36
C LEU A 769 14.11 -35.94 2.83
N THR A 770 15.23 -35.98 2.23
CA THR A 770 15.80 -34.73 1.69
C THR A 770 14.91 -34.22 0.54
N GLN A 771 14.48 -35.08 -0.28
CA GLN A 771 13.61 -34.64 -1.40
C GLN A 771 12.29 -34.07 -0.86
N ARG A 772 11.70 -34.76 0.11
CA ARG A 772 10.46 -34.24 0.69
C ARG A 772 10.67 -32.86 1.35
N ILE A 773 11.68 -32.74 2.06
CA ILE A 773 11.97 -31.43 2.71
C ILE A 773 12.20 -30.37 1.63
N ALA A 774 12.82 -30.72 0.56
CA ALA A 774 13.05 -29.74 -0.52
C ALA A 774 11.71 -29.30 -1.13
N VAL A 775 10.82 -30.23 -1.31
CA VAL A 775 9.51 -29.85 -1.89
C VAL A 775 8.77 -28.94 -0.89
N LEU A 776 8.81 -29.28 0.36
CA LEU A 776 8.12 -28.42 1.35
C LEU A 776 8.78 -27.03 1.41
N ARG A 777 10.05 -27.00 1.25
CA ARG A 777 10.72 -25.68 1.24
C ARG A 777 10.26 -24.86 0.03
N GLU A 778 10.15 -25.54 -1.10
CA GLU A 778 9.69 -24.81 -2.29
C GLU A 778 8.23 -24.34 -2.11
N GLN A 779 7.42 -25.20 -1.54
CA GLN A 779 6.03 -24.79 -1.27
C GLN A 779 5.96 -23.59 -0.31
N VAL A 780 6.74 -23.67 0.68
CA VAL A 780 6.75 -22.53 1.63
C VAL A 780 7.24 -21.27 0.92
N GLU A 781 8.19 -21.38 0.10
CA GLU A 781 8.68 -20.19 -0.62
C GLU A 781 7.60 -19.65 -1.57
N ARG A 782 6.89 -20.56 -2.22
CA ARG A 782 5.81 -20.08 -3.11
C ARG A 782 4.70 -19.39 -2.29
N LYS A 783 4.34 -20.03 -1.14
CA LYS A 783 3.32 -19.37 -0.29
C LYS A 783 3.83 -18.03 0.25
N ASP A 784 5.07 -17.95 0.55
CA ASP A 784 5.62 -16.64 1.00
C ASP A 784 5.54 -15.61 -0.12
N HIS A 785 5.88 -16.06 -1.29
CA HIS A 785 5.76 -15.11 -2.42
C HIS A 785 4.31 -14.68 -2.61
N LEU A 786 3.42 -15.64 -2.52
CA LEU A 786 1.99 -15.27 -2.63
C LEU A 786 1.56 -14.31 -1.53
N LEU A 787 1.94 -14.59 -0.33
CA LEU A 787 1.60 -13.64 0.76
C LEU A 787 2.23 -12.27 0.53
N SER A 788 3.43 -12.27 0.07
CA SER A 788 4.06 -10.97 -0.24
C SER A 788 3.25 -10.21 -1.29
N ASN A 789 2.77 -10.97 -2.30
CA ASN A 789 1.91 -10.28 -3.30
C ASN A 789 0.61 -9.77 -2.66
N TYR A 790 0.01 -10.59 -1.75
CA TYR A 790 -1.17 -10.08 -1.04
C TYR A 790 -0.85 -8.84 -0.21
N ASP A 791 0.24 -8.85 0.39
CA ASP A 791 0.61 -7.64 1.16
C ASP A 791 0.73 -6.43 0.24
N ARG A 792 1.30 -6.69 -0.93
CA ARG A 792 1.41 -5.54 -1.87
C ARG A 792 0.01 -5.09 -2.32
N ASP A 793 -0.83 -6.06 -2.62
CA ASP A 793 -2.19 -5.67 -3.03
C ASP A 793 -2.94 -4.96 -1.88
N MET A 794 -2.77 -5.46 -0.70
CA MET A 794 -3.38 -4.74 0.44
C MET A 794 -2.85 -3.31 0.56
N GLY A 795 -1.53 -3.18 0.29
CA GLY A 795 -0.98 -1.81 0.28
C GLY A 795 -1.65 -0.93 -0.79
N LYS A 796 -1.90 -1.52 -1.96
CA LYS A 796 -2.58 -0.72 -3.01
C LYS A 796 -4.01 -0.37 -2.61
N LEU A 797 -4.63 -1.26 -1.95
CA LEU A 797 -6.00 -0.97 -1.50
C LEU A 797 -6.02 0.11 -0.41
N ARG A 798 -5.06 0.02 0.42
CA ARG A 798 -5.03 1.09 1.45
C ARG A 798 -4.77 2.46 0.79
N GLN A 799 -3.94 2.43 -0.20
CA GLN A 799 -3.69 3.72 -0.89
C GLN A 799 -4.95 4.18 -1.63
N ALA A 800 -5.60 3.22 -2.24
CA ALA A 800 -6.85 3.60 -2.92
C ALA A 800 -7.90 4.10 -1.92
N GLU A 801 -7.96 3.47 -0.81
CA GLU A 801 -8.88 3.95 0.24
C GLU A 801 -8.51 5.37 0.72
N ALA A 802 -7.26 5.57 0.90
CA ALA A 802 -6.84 6.93 1.32
C ALA A 802 -7.21 7.97 0.26
N LEU A 803 -7.03 7.58 -0.97
CA LEU A 803 -7.38 8.55 -2.04
C LEU A 803 -8.90 8.79 -2.06
N THR A 804 -9.63 7.76 -1.90
CA THR A 804 -11.10 7.96 -1.85
C THR A 804 -11.50 8.83 -0.65
N GLU A 805 -10.85 8.59 0.47
CA GLU A 805 -11.17 9.45 1.62
C GLU A 805 -10.79 10.91 1.35
N ALA A 806 -9.70 11.10 0.71
CA ALA A 806 -9.32 12.49 0.39
C ALA A 806 -10.33 13.13 -0.56
N LYS A 807 -10.70 12.29 -1.56
CA LYS A 807 -11.68 12.87 -2.50
C LYS A 807 -13.02 13.11 -1.79
N SER A 808 -13.42 12.21 -0.95
CA SER A 808 -14.66 12.41 -0.17
C SER A 808 -14.58 13.68 0.69
N GLU A 809 -13.44 13.92 1.25
CA GLU A 809 -13.32 15.16 2.04
C GLU A 809 -13.45 16.41 1.14
N GLN A 810 -12.84 16.29 -0.06
CA GLN A 810 -13.00 17.43 -1.00
C GLN A 810 -14.48 17.63 -1.37
N LEU A 811 -15.15 16.55 -1.62
CA LEU A 811 -16.58 16.68 -1.92
C LEU A 811 -17.35 17.28 -0.74
N ASP A 812 -17.02 16.84 0.48
CA ASP A 812 -17.70 17.43 1.65
C ASP A 812 -17.41 18.94 1.76
N ASN A 813 -16.20 19.30 1.41
CA ASN A 813 -15.89 20.75 1.45
C ASN A 813 -16.71 21.53 0.42
N ILE A 814 -16.78 20.91 -0.76
CA ILE A 814 -17.56 21.61 -1.80
C ILE A 814 -19.04 21.66 -1.38
N ILE A 815 -19.51 20.62 -0.84
CA ILE A 815 -20.91 20.63 -0.37
C ILE A 815 -21.09 21.70 0.72
N ALA A 816 -20.15 21.77 1.62
CA ALA A 816 -20.27 22.82 2.65
C ALA A 816 -20.26 24.22 2.02
N LYS A 817 -19.42 24.41 1.01
CA LYS A 817 -19.39 25.74 0.36
C LYS A 817 -20.71 26.01 -0.36
N LEU A 818 -21.18 24.99 -1.00
CA LEU A 818 -22.47 25.19 -1.69
C LEU A 818 -23.59 25.54 -0.68
N ARG A 819 -23.57 24.85 0.40
CA ARG A 819 -24.58 25.18 1.42
C ARG A 819 -24.39 26.62 1.92
N SER A 820 -23.18 27.02 2.14
CA SER A 820 -22.94 28.40 2.59
C SER A 820 -23.44 29.41 1.55
N LYS A 821 -23.12 29.07 0.25
CA LYS A 821 -23.61 30.01 -0.79
C LYS A 821 -25.14 30.01 -0.84
N GLU A 822 -25.71 28.84 -0.73
CA GLU A 822 -27.18 28.78 -0.66
C GLU A 822 -27.73 29.63 0.50
N ASN A 823 -27.09 29.50 1.66
CA ASN A 823 -27.52 30.37 2.78
C ASN A 823 -27.36 31.86 2.45
N GLU A 824 -26.30 32.17 1.80
CA GLU A 824 -26.08 33.59 1.44
C GLU A 824 -27.17 34.06 0.45
N ILE A 825 -27.47 33.23 -0.50
CA ILE A 825 -28.50 33.63 -1.48
C ILE A 825 -29.84 33.84 -0.75
N GLN A 826 -30.10 32.93 0.15
CA GLN A 826 -31.36 33.10 0.92
C GLN A 826 -31.36 34.42 1.71
N LEU A 827 -30.24 34.70 2.31
CA LEU A 827 -30.20 35.97 3.08
C LEU A 827 -30.35 37.17 2.15
N LEU A 828 -29.73 37.05 0.97
CA LEU A 828 -29.86 38.18 0.03
C LEU A 828 -31.30 38.29 -0.47
N ARG A 829 -31.93 37.17 -0.73
CA ARG A 829 -33.35 37.24 -1.12
C ARG A 829 -34.20 37.87 -0.02
N GLN A 830 -33.90 37.45 1.21
CA GLN A 830 -34.65 38.07 2.33
C GLN A 830 -34.38 39.58 2.39
N ALA A 831 -33.14 39.99 2.22
CA ALA A 831 -32.82 41.43 2.26
C ALA A 831 -33.54 42.17 1.12
N LEU A 832 -33.54 41.49 -0.03
CA LEU A 832 -34.22 42.14 -1.16
C LEU A 832 -35.73 42.28 -0.86
N ASP A 833 -36.32 41.25 -0.33
CA ASP A 833 -37.75 41.34 0.03
C ASP A 833 -38.00 42.47 1.05
N ARG A 834 -37.06 42.61 2.03
CA ARG A 834 -37.22 43.71 3.01
C ARG A 834 -37.14 45.07 2.31
N THR A 835 -36.25 45.20 1.37
CA THR A 835 -36.13 46.50 0.67
C THR A 835 -37.39 46.76 -0.17
N HIS A 836 -37.86 45.69 -0.83
CA HIS A 836 -39.10 45.89 -1.59
C HIS A 836 -40.24 46.35 -0.68
N GLN A 837 -40.40 45.66 0.47
CA GLN A 837 -41.46 46.08 1.41
C GLN A 837 -41.26 47.54 1.86
N GLU A 838 -39.98 47.93 2.15
CA GLU A 838 -39.75 49.33 2.57
C GLU A 838 -40.11 50.31 1.45
N LEU A 839 -39.77 49.88 0.25
CA LEU A 839 -40.11 50.76 -0.88
C LEU A 839 -41.64 50.87 -1.02
N THR A 840 -42.32 49.78 -1.05
CA THR A 840 -43.80 49.84 -1.10
C THR A 840 -44.35 50.72 0.02
N ASN A 841 -43.83 50.53 1.26
CA ASN A 841 -44.28 51.40 2.37
C ASN A 841 -44.00 52.88 2.07
N GLU A 842 -42.79 53.19 1.51
CA GLU A 842 -42.47 54.61 1.16
C GLU A 842 -43.45 55.12 0.09
N LYS A 843 -43.67 54.20 -0.93
CA LYS A 843 -44.63 54.65 -1.97
C LYS A 843 -46.01 54.92 -1.35
N ARG A 844 -46.41 54.05 -0.45
CA ARG A 844 -47.69 54.30 0.24
C ARG A 844 -47.64 55.62 1.02
N ILE A 845 -46.52 55.83 1.76
CA ILE A 845 -46.41 57.08 2.56
C ILE A 845 -46.34 58.28 1.60
N ALA A 846 -45.58 58.19 0.48
CA ALA A 846 -45.47 59.28 -0.49
C ALA A 846 -46.84 59.56 -1.13
N SER A 847 -47.56 58.53 -1.49
CA SER A 847 -48.94 58.75 -1.97
C SER A 847 -49.82 59.41 -0.90
N ALA A 848 -49.72 58.94 0.35
CA ALA A 848 -50.46 59.59 1.46
C ALA A 848 -50.05 61.06 1.63
N ILE A 849 -48.78 61.38 1.50
CA ILE A 849 -48.29 62.77 1.63
C ILE A 849 -48.78 63.58 0.42
N LYS A 850 -48.77 63.01 -0.79
CA LYS A 850 -49.31 63.72 -1.98
C LYS A 850 -50.81 63.97 -1.81
N LYS A 851 -51.51 63.10 -1.20
CA LYS A 851 -52.95 63.33 -0.93
C LYS A 851 -53.15 64.35 0.19
N THR A 852 -52.15 64.48 1.14
CA THR A 852 -52.20 65.47 2.25
C THR A 852 -51.64 66.82 1.78
N LYS A 853 -50.79 66.95 0.73
CA LYS A 853 -50.24 68.21 0.18
C LYS A 853 -51.16 68.71 -0.94
N GLY A 854 -52.13 67.91 -1.52
CA GLY A 854 -53.20 68.38 -2.43
C GLY A 854 -54.43 68.85 -1.66
N SER A 855 -54.35 68.88 -0.23
CA SER A 855 -55.46 69.39 0.60
C SER A 855 -54.97 70.53 1.50
N THR A 856 -53.87 71.34 1.12
CA THR A 856 -53.61 72.55 1.96
C THR A 856 -52.99 73.63 1.07
N THR A 857 -53.72 74.18 0.04
CA THR A 857 -53.45 75.55 -0.47
C THR A 857 -54.60 76.48 -0.05
N ILE A 858 -54.75 76.87 1.24
CA ILE A 858 -55.42 78.18 1.52
C ILE A 858 -55.00 78.63 2.92
N TYR A 859 -53.95 79.57 2.99
CA TYR A 859 -53.97 80.89 3.65
C TYR A 859 -53.13 80.83 4.92
N SER A 860 -51.89 81.41 4.84
CA SER A 860 -51.39 82.63 5.51
C SER A 860 -50.58 82.26 6.75
N SER A 861 -49.28 82.44 6.61
CA SER A 861 -48.23 83.12 7.42
C SER A 861 -48.85 84.08 8.45
N PRO A 862 -48.04 84.54 9.63
CA PRO A 862 -46.64 84.81 9.96
C PRO A 862 -46.40 84.91 11.47
N ALA A 863 -45.16 84.40 11.94
CA ALA A 863 -43.97 85.17 12.33
C ALA A 863 -43.59 84.83 13.79
N THR A 864 -42.27 84.36 13.99
CA THR A 864 -41.12 85.15 14.49
C THR A 864 -39.96 84.19 14.81
N GLY A 865 -38.80 84.28 14.04
CA GLY A 865 -37.54 85.02 14.32
C GLY A 865 -36.34 84.06 14.31
N ASN A 866 -35.52 84.14 13.18
CA ASN A 866 -34.13 84.69 13.16
C ASN A 866 -33.34 84.03 12.02
N ILE A 867 -33.13 84.72 10.95
CA ILE A 867 -32.28 85.33 9.91
C ILE A 867 -30.80 85.16 10.26
N GLU A 868 -30.05 84.37 9.37
CA GLU A 868 -28.91 84.92 8.59
C GLU A 868 -28.67 84.05 7.35
N ARG A 869 -29.15 84.44 6.19
CA ARG A 869 -29.01 84.99 4.83
C ARG A 869 -27.59 84.79 4.30
N ARG A 870 -27.43 83.81 3.40
CA ARG A 870 -26.75 84.10 2.12
C ARG A 870 -27.40 83.29 0.99
N LYS A 871 -28.27 83.96 0.14
CA LYS A 871 -28.41 84.56 -1.20
C LYS A 871 -28.49 83.46 -2.27
N GLU A 872 -29.72 83.09 -2.64
CA GLU A 872 -30.39 82.79 -3.91
C GLU A 872 -29.83 83.62 -5.07
N HIS A 873 -28.99 82.96 -5.90
CA HIS A 873 -28.84 83.35 -7.33
C HIS A 873 -29.66 82.41 -8.21
N HIS A 874 -30.83 82.83 -8.77
CA HIS A 874 -31.45 82.74 -10.11
C HIS A 874 -30.39 82.60 -11.21
N CYS A 875 -30.23 81.38 -11.86
CA CYS A 875 -30.39 80.54 -13.07
C CYS A 875 -29.17 79.64 -13.24
N PRO A 876 -29.10 78.30 -14.04
CA PRO A 876 -29.82 77.68 -15.16
C PRO A 876 -29.72 76.16 -15.13
N ILE A 877 -30.87 75.38 -15.25
CA ILE A 877 -30.96 74.07 -15.95
C ILE A 877 -29.57 73.56 -16.29
N GLU A 878 -28.64 73.16 -15.31
CA GLU A 878 -27.36 72.47 -15.62
C GLU A 878 -27.43 71.03 -15.11
N ASP A 879 -27.58 70.13 -16.13
CA ASP A 879 -27.02 68.87 -16.66
C ASP A 879 -26.80 67.85 -15.54
N GLN A 880 -27.93 67.31 -14.83
CA GLN A 880 -28.00 66.04 -14.09
C GLN A 880 -27.11 64.96 -14.72
N THR A 881 -26.33 65.33 -15.86
CA THR A 881 -25.44 64.32 -16.49
C THR A 881 -23.99 64.51 -16.03
N GLY A 882 -23.59 65.59 -15.37
CA GLY A 882 -22.19 65.86 -14.95
C GLY A 882 -21.94 65.38 -13.51
N LYS A 883 -23.01 65.32 -12.62
CA LYS A 883 -22.85 64.78 -11.25
C LYS A 883 -22.92 63.25 -11.25
N GLU A 884 -23.62 62.72 -12.26
CA GLU A 884 -23.63 61.25 -12.46
C GLU A 884 -22.32 60.78 -13.14
N GLN A 885 -21.71 61.67 -13.94
CA GLN A 885 -20.43 61.36 -14.60
C GLN A 885 -19.25 61.51 -13.61
N LYS A 886 -19.38 62.36 -12.66
CA LYS A 886 -18.35 62.50 -11.61
C LYS A 886 -18.45 61.34 -10.61
N ARG A 887 -19.63 60.78 -10.37
CA ARG A 887 -19.79 59.59 -9.50
C ARG A 887 -19.32 58.33 -10.22
N LYS A 888 -19.47 58.32 -11.53
CA LYS A 888 -18.96 57.18 -12.34
C LYS A 888 -17.43 57.25 -12.47
N GLN A 889 -16.96 58.47 -12.46
CA GLN A 889 -15.50 58.64 -12.52
C GLN A 889 -14.85 58.34 -11.16
N ASP A 890 -15.54 58.60 -10.07
CA ASP A 890 -15.02 58.28 -8.72
C ASP A 890 -15.10 56.78 -8.46
N THR A 891 -16.07 56.10 -9.05
CA THR A 891 -16.16 54.63 -8.90
C THR A 891 -15.12 53.94 -9.78
N LYS A 892 -14.87 54.61 -10.90
CA LYS A 892 -13.83 54.05 -11.79
C LYS A 892 -12.43 54.24 -11.18
N GLU A 893 -12.21 55.33 -10.51
CA GLU A 893 -10.91 55.57 -9.87
C GLU A 893 -10.76 54.69 -8.60
N ALA A 894 -11.87 54.34 -7.98
CA ALA A 894 -11.83 53.43 -6.82
C ALA A 894 -11.58 51.98 -7.27
N ILE A 895 -12.02 51.68 -8.43
CA ILE A 895 -11.78 50.33 -8.96
C ILE A 895 -10.33 50.24 -9.44
N LYS A 896 -9.84 51.28 -9.90
CA LYS A 896 -8.42 51.27 -10.31
C LYS A 896 -7.49 51.17 -9.10
N ARG A 897 -7.90 51.80 -8.03
CA ARG A 897 -7.08 51.68 -6.81
C ARG A 897 -7.18 50.27 -6.22
N LYS A 898 -8.35 49.69 -6.40
CA LYS A 898 -8.51 48.32 -5.85
C LYS A 898 -7.78 47.31 -6.74
N ASN A 899 -7.78 47.63 -8.00
CA ASN A 899 -7.06 46.75 -8.92
C ASN A 899 -5.54 46.87 -8.74
N TYR A 900 -5.14 48.01 -8.40
CA TYR A 900 -3.70 48.17 -8.10
C TYR A 900 -3.34 47.48 -6.78
N GLU A 901 -4.17 47.52 -5.88
CA GLU A 901 -3.92 46.85 -4.59
C GLU A 901 -3.96 45.31 -4.76
N ILE A 902 -4.81 44.85 -5.58
CA ILE A 902 -4.90 43.40 -5.82
C ILE A 902 -3.65 42.94 -6.57
N LYS A 903 -3.26 43.73 -7.46
CA LYS A 903 -2.01 43.40 -8.19
C LYS A 903 -0.79 43.40 -7.26
N THR A 904 -0.74 44.30 -6.40
CA THR A 904 0.38 44.35 -5.44
C THR A 904 0.32 43.15 -4.47
N LEU A 905 -0.88 42.81 -4.08
CA LEU A 905 -1.01 41.68 -3.15
C LEU A 905 -0.74 40.36 -3.88
N LYS A 906 -1.08 40.31 -5.10
CA LYS A 906 -0.77 39.11 -5.88
C LYS A 906 0.74 38.96 -6.10
N ASN A 907 1.37 40.05 -6.29
CA ASN A 907 2.83 39.98 -6.43
C ASN A 907 3.51 39.60 -5.10
N GLU A 908 2.93 40.10 -4.04
CA GLU A 908 3.51 39.72 -2.73
C GLU A 908 3.24 38.24 -2.43
N LEU A 909 2.12 37.74 -2.87
CA LEU A 909 1.79 36.31 -2.65
C LEU A 909 2.68 35.42 -3.54
N THR A 910 2.89 35.88 -4.69
CA THR A 910 3.81 35.12 -5.57
C THR A 910 5.23 35.12 -5.03
N ASN A 911 5.65 36.19 -4.50
CA ASN A 911 6.99 36.24 -3.90
C ASN A 911 7.08 35.34 -2.65
N ARG A 912 6.04 35.31 -1.91
CA ARG A 912 6.04 34.41 -0.72
C ARG A 912 6.00 32.95 -1.16
N GLU A 913 5.29 32.67 -2.16
CA GLU A 913 5.27 31.29 -2.69
C GLU A 913 6.64 30.88 -3.24
N HIS A 914 7.27 31.77 -3.88
CA HIS A 914 8.63 31.49 -4.35
C HIS A 914 9.60 31.25 -3.19
N LYS A 915 9.47 32.01 -2.13
CA LYS A 915 10.34 31.79 -0.95
C LYS A 915 10.03 30.45 -0.26
N LEU A 916 8.81 30.09 -0.28
CA LEU A 916 8.43 28.81 0.34
C LEU A 916 8.93 27.63 -0.53
N ASN A 917 8.85 27.81 -1.75
CA ASN A 917 9.39 26.77 -2.65
C ASN A 917 10.92 26.66 -2.53
N GLN A 918 11.53 27.74 -2.31
CA GLN A 918 13.01 27.70 -2.11
C GLN A 918 13.36 27.00 -0.79
N VAL A 919 12.57 27.23 0.22
CA VAL A 919 12.83 26.59 1.53
C VAL A 919 12.49 25.09 1.43
N THR A 920 11.49 24.80 0.74
CA THR A 920 11.10 23.39 0.55
C THR A 920 12.18 22.65 -0.25
N ASN A 921 12.70 23.27 -1.22
CA ASN A 921 13.80 22.66 -2.00
C ASN A 921 15.09 22.51 -1.18
N LYS A 922 15.33 23.48 -0.37
CA LYS A 922 16.49 23.37 0.54
C LYS A 922 16.30 22.25 1.56
N MET A 923 15.07 22.09 2.01
CA MET A 923 14.77 21.00 2.96
C MET A 923 14.87 19.64 2.25
N HIS A 924 14.40 19.65 1.08
CA HIS A 924 14.53 18.41 0.29
C HIS A 924 16.01 18.08 0.01
N GLN A 925 16.81 19.03 -0.29
CA GLN A 925 18.25 18.85 -0.51
C GLN A 925 18.96 18.41 0.78
N MET A 926 18.50 18.98 1.89
CA MET A 926 19.10 18.58 3.19
C MET A 926 18.66 17.15 3.56
N ARG A 927 17.50 16.83 3.17
CA ARG A 927 16.99 15.47 3.44
C ARG A 927 17.69 14.45 2.52
N THR A 928 18.05 14.88 1.38
CA THR A 928 18.81 14.02 0.44
C THR A 928 20.27 13.90 0.88
N VAL A 929 20.87 14.90 1.43
CA VAL A 929 22.28 14.88 1.89
C VAL A 929 22.37 14.09 3.20
N MET A 930 21.24 13.93 3.90
CA MET A 930 21.25 13.21 5.19
C MET A 930 20.70 11.80 5.00
N GLY A 931 20.54 11.32 3.69
CA GLY A 931 20.26 9.90 3.40
C GLY A 931 18.91 9.46 4.01
N LEU A 932 17.98 10.37 4.37
CA LEU A 932 16.67 10.00 4.98
C LEU A 932 15.62 9.88 3.87
N THR A 933 15.88 9.25 2.67
CA THR A 933 14.74 9.11 1.72
C THR A 933 14.00 7.80 2.01
N SER A 934 12.92 7.78 2.99
CA SER A 934 11.78 6.84 3.01
C SER A 934 11.25 6.57 1.59
N GLU A 935 11.91 5.64 0.95
CA GLU A 935 11.41 4.77 -0.13
C GLU A 935 9.89 4.60 -0.06
N LEU A 936 9.11 5.63 -0.24
CA LEU A 936 7.72 5.36 -0.68
C LEU A 936 7.63 5.48 -2.19
N SER A 937 8.01 4.44 -2.89
CA SER A 937 7.25 4.06 -4.10
C SER A 937 6.64 2.66 -3.91
#